data_AF-A0A1R3HY93-F1
#
_entry.id   AF-A0A1R3HY93-F1
#
_cell.length_a   1.000
_cell.length_b   1.000
_cell.length_c   1.000
_cell.angle_alpha   90.00
_cell.angle_beta   90.00
_cell.angle_gamma   90.00
#
_symmetry.space_group_name_H-M   'P 1'
#
loop_
_entity.id
_entity.type
_entity.pdbx_description
1 polymer ?
#
loop_
_entity_poly.entity_id
_entity_poly.type
_entity_poly.pdbx_seq_one_letter_code
_entity_poly.pdbx_strand_id
1 'polypeptide(L)'
;MSVRQWPPSPFVFLFVLLLFILVSSVESDELQILLKFKSAVESSNSDVFSSWKQGNSPCDFSGVSCNSNGSVTEINLHQQQLVGVLPFDSICELQSLQKIDVGNNSLHGKISEDLKKCAGLEYLDLSLNSFSGEVPELSSLNGLKFLNLNNSGFSGIFPWKSLENLTELTFLSLGDNPFDSSPFPLEVLRLEKLYWLYLTNCSLTGQIPEGIQNLIQLINLELSDNSLTGPIPAGIVKLNKLWQLELYNNSLSGKIPVGFGNLTSLENFDASMNLLEGDLSELRSLKNIKSLQLLENQFSGEIPEEFGDFKNLEGLSLYRNKLTGQLPTRIGSWSNLKFIDVSENFLTGPIPPDMCKNGKMAELLLLQNNFTGSIPGTYASYGKELAVKHIWVSDSGNRKGYNSSVAMLTKKNFRSLEYDAEVATLSAIRHVNVVKLYCSITRKKKLSLWVQRVGYRTETQLSDIMESGKEIQELSRNLYPPIEPYSTGFLKVSDIHTIYWEQSGNPSGHPVVFLHGGPGGGTSPSNRRFFDPEFYRIILFDQRGAGKSTPHACLEQNTTWDLIDDIEKLREHLEIPEWQVFGGSWGSTLALAYSQSHPNKVTGLVLRGIFLLRKKEIDWFYEGGAAAIYPDAWEPFRDLIPENERDSFVTAYHKRLNSDDLETQYAAARAWTKWEMMTAHLLPNEENIKRGDDDIFSLAFARIENHYFVNKGFFPSDSFLLDNVDKIRHINTTIVQGRYDVCCPMMSAWDLHKAFPEADFKVVSDAGHSANEPGIAAELVAANEKLKNLLKKE
;
A
#
# COMPACT_ATOMS: atom_id res chain seq x y z
N MET A 1 -17.12 14.96 90.33
CA MET A 1 -16.05 15.58 89.50
C MET A 1 -16.69 16.10 88.22
N SER A 2 -16.28 17.26 87.72
CA SER A 2 -16.75 17.80 86.43
C SER A 2 -15.52 18.14 85.60
N VAL A 3 -15.39 17.51 84.43
CA VAL A 3 -14.24 17.70 83.53
C VAL A 3 -14.71 18.55 82.35
N ARG A 4 -14.07 19.70 82.16
CA ARG A 4 -14.32 20.57 80.99
C ARG A 4 -13.71 19.92 79.75
N GLN A 5 -14.52 19.64 78.74
CA GLN A 5 -14.02 19.52 77.37
C GLN A 5 -13.54 20.90 76.91
N TRP A 6 -12.36 20.94 76.29
CA TRP A 6 -11.88 22.11 75.56
C TRP A 6 -12.25 21.95 74.08
N PRO A 7 -12.56 23.04 73.34
CA PRO A 7 -12.71 22.97 71.89
C PRO A 7 -11.36 22.62 71.22
N PRO A 8 -11.37 22.04 70.01
CA PRO A 8 -10.14 21.80 69.26
C PRO A 8 -9.39 23.11 69.00
N SER A 9 -8.05 23.04 69.02
CA SER A 9 -7.20 24.22 68.84
C SER A 9 -7.43 24.88 67.47
N PRO A 10 -7.54 26.22 67.39
CA PRO A 10 -7.70 26.92 66.12
C PRO A 10 -6.54 26.67 65.15
N PHE A 11 -5.35 26.29 65.65
CA PHE A 11 -4.22 25.89 64.80
C PHE A 11 -4.52 24.64 63.96
N VAL A 12 -5.28 23.67 64.46
CA VAL A 12 -5.64 22.47 63.68
C VAL A 12 -6.61 22.87 62.56
N PHE A 13 -7.59 23.71 62.88
CA PHE A 13 -8.56 24.19 61.89
C PHE A 13 -7.89 25.08 60.83
N LEU A 14 -6.94 25.93 61.22
CA LEU A 14 -6.18 26.78 60.31
C LEU A 14 -5.22 25.96 59.42
N PHE A 15 -4.57 24.92 59.96
CA PHE A 15 -3.69 24.03 59.20
C PHE A 15 -4.47 23.20 58.18
N VAL A 16 -5.66 22.72 58.55
CA VAL A 16 -6.59 22.04 57.62
C VAL A 16 -7.13 23.02 56.57
N LEU A 17 -7.46 24.26 56.93
CA LEU A 17 -7.85 25.29 55.93
C LEU A 17 -6.71 25.59 54.96
N LEU A 18 -5.47 25.72 55.46
CA LEU A 18 -4.29 25.97 54.62
C LEU A 18 -4.02 24.79 53.67
N LEU A 19 -4.21 23.55 54.10
CA LEU A 19 -4.14 22.37 53.23
C LEU A 19 -5.23 22.41 52.14
N PHE A 20 -6.48 22.70 52.48
CA PHE A 20 -7.55 22.84 51.48
C PHE A 20 -7.30 23.99 50.50
N ILE A 21 -6.80 25.13 50.98
CA ILE A 21 -6.43 26.28 50.13
C ILE A 21 -5.31 25.88 49.17
N LEU A 22 -4.23 25.25 49.67
CA LEU A 22 -3.10 24.80 48.86
C LEU A 22 -3.52 23.80 47.76
N VAL A 23 -4.35 22.81 48.09
CA VAL A 23 -4.89 21.86 47.12
C VAL A 23 -5.72 22.59 46.06
N SER A 24 -6.63 23.49 46.47
CA SER A 24 -7.48 24.23 45.52
C SER A 24 -6.70 25.22 44.64
N SER A 25 -5.55 25.75 45.08
CA SER A 25 -4.67 26.55 44.22
C SER A 25 -3.93 25.70 43.18
N VAL A 26 -3.42 24.52 43.56
CA VAL A 26 -2.71 23.63 42.61
C VAL A 26 -3.66 23.14 41.51
N GLU A 27 -4.87 22.70 41.88
CA GLU A 27 -5.90 22.30 40.91
C GLU A 27 -6.30 23.45 39.97
N SER A 28 -6.32 24.70 40.48
CA SER A 28 -6.58 25.90 39.67
C SER A 28 -5.47 26.20 38.67
N ASP A 29 -4.20 25.97 39.02
CA ASP A 29 -3.05 26.26 38.14
C ASP A 29 -2.89 25.19 37.05
N GLU A 30 -3.02 23.90 37.39
CA GLU A 30 -3.00 22.80 36.40
C GLU A 30 -4.16 22.92 35.39
N LEU A 31 -5.33 23.37 35.85
CA LEU A 31 -6.48 23.70 34.98
C LEU A 31 -6.15 24.78 33.95
N GLN A 32 -5.41 25.84 34.31
CA GLN A 32 -5.03 26.87 33.34
C GLN A 32 -3.99 26.37 32.33
N ILE A 33 -3.06 25.49 32.75
CA ILE A 33 -2.08 24.87 31.84
C ILE A 33 -2.80 24.01 30.78
N LEU A 34 -3.77 23.18 31.18
CA LEU A 34 -4.55 22.37 30.23
C LEU A 34 -5.45 23.22 29.32
N LEU A 35 -6.03 24.31 29.83
CA LEU A 35 -6.81 25.23 28.97
C LEU A 35 -5.90 26.02 28.00
N LYS A 36 -4.65 26.32 28.37
CA LYS A 36 -3.63 26.84 27.45
C LYS A 36 -3.27 25.82 26.37
N PHE A 37 -3.06 24.55 26.73
CA PHE A 37 -2.86 23.45 25.76
C PHE A 37 -3.98 23.40 24.73
N LYS A 38 -5.24 23.38 25.19
CA LYS A 38 -6.43 23.42 24.33
C LYS A 38 -6.52 24.68 23.45
N SER A 39 -5.95 25.80 23.86
CA SER A 39 -5.92 27.03 23.04
C SER A 39 -4.80 27.06 21.99
N ALA A 40 -3.79 26.18 22.13
CA ALA A 40 -2.66 26.05 21.21
C ALA A 40 -2.82 24.88 20.22
N VAL A 41 -3.83 24.03 20.43
CA VAL A 41 -4.10 22.80 19.67
C VAL A 41 -5.58 22.70 19.33
N GLU A 42 -5.89 22.80 18.05
CA GLU A 42 -7.22 22.55 17.48
C GLU A 42 -7.41 21.04 17.19
N SER A 43 -8.64 20.62 16.91
CA SER A 43 -8.94 19.26 16.42
C SER A 43 -10.14 19.29 15.48
N SER A 44 -10.13 18.45 14.44
CA SER A 44 -11.31 18.19 13.61
C SER A 44 -12.34 17.27 14.28
N ASN A 45 -11.97 16.60 15.37
CA ASN A 45 -12.89 15.86 16.22
C ASN A 45 -13.44 16.79 17.32
N SER A 46 -14.72 17.14 17.21
CA SER A 46 -15.41 18.10 18.10
C SER A 46 -15.41 17.69 19.58
N ASP A 47 -15.25 16.41 19.86
CA ASP A 47 -15.63 15.84 21.16
C ASP A 47 -14.43 15.69 22.11
N VAL A 48 -13.20 15.67 21.59
CA VAL A 48 -11.94 15.49 22.35
C VAL A 48 -11.83 16.49 23.49
N PHE A 49 -11.98 17.77 23.16
CA PHE A 49 -11.88 18.87 24.11
C PHE A 49 -13.25 19.26 24.69
N SER A 50 -14.29 18.44 24.57
CA SER A 50 -15.64 18.77 25.04
C SER A 50 -15.77 18.79 26.56
N SER A 51 -14.96 18.00 27.27
CA SER A 51 -14.84 17.95 28.74
C SER A 51 -13.91 19.03 29.30
N TRP A 52 -12.96 19.51 28.50
CA TRP A 52 -11.93 20.48 28.89
C TRP A 52 -12.52 21.90 29.07
N LYS A 53 -12.98 22.22 30.28
CA LYS A 53 -13.76 23.43 30.61
C LYS A 53 -13.38 23.99 31.98
N GLN A 54 -13.43 25.33 32.12
CA GLN A 54 -13.11 26.09 33.35
C GLN A 54 -13.93 25.70 34.61
N GLY A 55 -15.04 24.96 34.45
CA GLY A 55 -15.90 24.51 35.56
C GLY A 55 -15.81 23.01 35.88
N ASN A 56 -14.91 22.28 35.23
CA ASN A 56 -14.65 20.85 35.45
C ASN A 56 -13.27 20.68 36.11
N SER A 57 -13.04 19.60 36.86
CA SER A 57 -11.70 19.28 37.37
C SER A 57 -10.78 18.84 36.21
N PRO A 58 -9.47 19.14 36.23
CA PRO A 58 -8.48 18.56 35.32
C PRO A 58 -8.60 17.02 35.19
N CYS A 59 -8.97 16.34 36.28
CA CYS A 59 -9.07 14.88 36.32
C CYS A 59 -10.36 14.33 35.66
N ASP A 60 -11.31 15.19 35.29
CA ASP A 60 -12.49 14.84 34.48
C ASP A 60 -12.25 15.06 32.97
N PHE A 61 -11.05 15.52 32.57
CA PHE A 61 -10.75 15.84 31.18
C PHE A 61 -10.46 14.58 30.38
N SER A 62 -11.05 14.50 29.18
CA SER A 62 -10.88 13.37 28.27
C SER A 62 -9.42 13.32 27.80
N GLY A 63 -8.75 12.19 28.05
CA GLY A 63 -7.32 12.02 27.77
C GLY A 63 -6.39 12.52 28.89
N VAL A 64 -6.89 12.81 30.09
CA VAL A 64 -6.08 13.23 31.25
C VAL A 64 -6.23 12.22 32.39
N SER A 65 -5.11 11.85 33.02
CA SER A 65 -5.09 11.04 34.24
C SER A 65 -4.45 11.83 35.39
N CYS A 66 -4.88 11.54 36.63
CA CYS A 66 -4.37 12.15 37.85
C CYS A 66 -3.91 11.10 38.89
N ASN A 67 -3.02 11.52 39.79
CA ASN A 67 -2.67 10.74 40.98
C ASN A 67 -3.72 10.86 42.10
N SER A 68 -3.50 10.13 43.21
CA SER A 68 -4.40 10.11 44.39
C SER A 68 -4.63 11.45 45.07
N ASN A 69 -3.85 12.48 44.74
CA ASN A 69 -3.94 13.82 45.32
C ASN A 69 -4.68 14.81 44.40
N GLY A 70 -5.07 14.37 43.19
CA GLY A 70 -5.75 15.21 42.20
C GLY A 70 -4.82 15.97 41.24
N SER A 71 -3.50 15.72 41.27
CA SER A 71 -2.56 16.32 40.31
C SER A 71 -2.39 15.48 39.05
N VAL A 72 -2.31 16.14 37.90
CA VAL A 72 -2.19 15.53 36.56
C VAL A 72 -0.88 14.75 36.42
N THR A 73 -1.01 13.47 36.05
CA THR A 73 0.12 12.55 35.78
C THR A 73 0.26 12.17 34.32
N GLU A 74 -0.81 12.20 33.53
CA GLU A 74 -0.78 11.77 32.13
C GLU A 74 -1.60 12.70 31.23
N ILE A 75 -1.09 12.97 30.03
CA ILE A 75 -1.84 13.51 28.90
C ILE A 75 -1.72 12.48 27.76
N ASN A 76 -2.82 11.84 27.41
CA ASN A 76 -2.93 10.88 26.31
C ASN A 76 -4.04 11.32 25.34
N LEU A 77 -3.61 11.85 24.20
CA LEU A 77 -4.43 12.28 23.08
C LEU A 77 -3.92 11.66 21.76
N HIS A 78 -3.50 10.40 21.82
CA HIS A 78 -3.12 9.60 20.65
C HIS A 78 -4.27 9.52 19.64
N GLN A 79 -3.99 9.71 18.34
CA GLN A 79 -4.95 9.52 17.24
C GLN A 79 -6.22 10.40 17.34
N GLN A 80 -6.11 11.61 17.92
CA GLN A 80 -7.22 12.55 18.14
C GLN A 80 -7.37 13.65 17.07
N GLN A 81 -6.72 13.50 15.91
CA GLN A 81 -6.75 14.43 14.79
C GLN A 81 -6.38 15.88 15.19
N LEU A 82 -5.39 16.00 16.08
CA LEU A 82 -4.94 17.28 16.61
C LEU A 82 -4.11 18.07 15.60
N VAL A 83 -4.32 19.38 15.52
CA VAL A 83 -3.56 20.31 14.68
C VAL A 83 -3.12 21.50 15.52
N GLY A 84 -1.82 21.81 15.56
CA GLY A 84 -1.30 22.95 16.32
C GLY A 84 0.13 22.76 16.77
N VAL A 85 0.56 23.58 17.74
CA VAL A 85 1.93 23.58 18.29
C VAL A 85 1.86 23.30 19.79
N LEU A 86 2.66 22.36 20.28
CA LEU A 86 2.65 21.92 21.68
C LEU A 86 3.29 22.97 22.62
N PRO A 87 2.56 23.55 23.59
CA PRO A 87 3.11 24.56 24.51
C PRO A 87 3.88 23.94 25.68
N PHE A 88 5.03 23.31 25.39
CA PHE A 88 5.91 22.72 26.40
C PHE A 88 6.42 23.73 27.44
N ASP A 89 6.43 25.02 27.10
CA ASP A 89 6.72 26.12 28.01
C ASP A 89 5.87 26.09 29.29
N SER A 90 4.61 25.62 29.18
CA SER A 90 3.70 25.39 30.32
C SER A 90 3.31 23.93 30.58
N ILE A 91 3.31 23.01 29.59
CA ILE A 91 3.05 21.58 29.88
C ILE A 91 4.03 21.06 30.92
N CYS A 92 5.31 21.44 30.81
CA CYS A 92 6.35 21.06 31.76
C CYS A 92 6.33 21.84 33.09
N GLU A 93 5.28 22.63 33.37
CA GLU A 93 5.02 23.20 34.70
C GLU A 93 4.16 22.25 35.56
N LEU A 94 3.53 21.23 34.97
CA LEU A 94 2.77 20.18 35.66
C LEU A 94 3.70 19.27 36.49
N GLN A 95 3.78 19.50 37.79
CA GLN A 95 4.79 18.89 38.69
C GLN A 95 4.67 17.36 38.86
N SER A 96 3.51 16.78 38.55
CA SER A 96 3.28 15.33 38.64
C SER A 96 3.33 14.59 37.30
N LEU A 97 3.61 15.28 36.19
CA LEU A 97 3.48 14.73 34.83
C LEU A 97 4.54 13.66 34.52
N GLN A 98 4.06 12.46 34.17
CA GLN A 98 4.85 11.26 33.88
C GLN A 98 4.66 10.74 32.46
N LYS A 99 3.50 10.97 31.82
CA LYS A 99 3.22 10.55 30.44
C LYS A 99 2.71 11.71 29.56
N ILE A 100 3.33 11.89 28.40
CA ILE A 100 2.80 12.66 27.26
C ILE A 100 2.72 11.71 26.07
N ASP A 101 1.54 11.60 25.47
CA ASP A 101 1.27 10.76 24.31
C ASP A 101 0.31 11.49 23.38
N VAL A 102 0.85 11.96 22.27
CA VAL A 102 0.12 12.72 21.25
C VAL A 102 0.48 12.20 19.85
N GLY A 103 0.84 10.91 19.77
CA GLY A 103 1.18 10.23 18.52
C GLY A 103 0.01 10.17 17.54
N ASN A 104 0.32 9.97 16.25
CA ASN A 104 -0.64 9.80 15.16
C ASN A 104 -1.62 10.99 15.00
N ASN A 105 -1.06 12.19 14.89
CA ASN A 105 -1.80 13.45 14.80
C ASN A 105 -1.25 14.33 13.65
N SER A 106 -1.54 15.63 13.66
CA SER A 106 -1.01 16.62 12.70
C SER A 106 -0.48 17.86 13.42
N LEU A 107 0.15 17.62 14.58
CA LEU A 107 0.88 18.62 15.35
C LEU A 107 2.17 18.98 14.61
N HIS A 108 2.58 20.24 14.72
CA HIS A 108 3.65 20.81 13.91
C HIS A 108 4.42 21.92 14.65
N GLY A 109 5.32 22.59 13.93
CA GLY A 109 6.22 23.60 14.49
C GLY A 109 7.49 22.98 15.08
N LYS A 110 8.17 23.70 15.98
CA LYS A 110 9.38 23.23 16.66
C LYS A 110 9.05 22.81 18.09
N ILE A 111 9.67 21.74 18.58
CA ILE A 111 9.66 21.41 20.01
C ILE A 111 10.61 22.38 20.71
N SER A 112 10.13 23.07 21.75
CA SER A 112 10.91 24.07 22.48
C SER A 112 11.88 23.43 23.47
N GLU A 113 13.00 24.12 23.69
CA GLU A 113 13.98 23.84 24.76
C GLU A 113 13.37 23.71 26.17
N ASP A 114 12.15 24.22 26.40
CA ASP A 114 11.40 24.01 27.63
C ASP A 114 11.03 22.55 27.92
N LEU A 115 11.08 21.63 26.94
CA LEU A 115 10.86 20.19 27.15
C LEU A 115 11.74 19.64 28.29
N LYS A 116 12.97 20.14 28.45
CA LYS A 116 13.90 19.73 29.52
C LYS A 116 13.42 20.07 30.94
N LYS A 117 12.37 20.88 31.10
CA LYS A 117 11.69 21.11 32.39
C LYS A 117 10.84 19.91 32.83
N CYS A 118 10.38 19.05 31.90
CA CYS A 118 9.56 17.86 32.18
C CYS A 118 10.36 16.73 32.87
N ALA A 119 11.18 17.02 33.88
CA ALA A 119 12.14 16.08 34.47
C ALA A 119 11.52 14.86 35.17
N GLY A 120 10.20 14.86 35.43
CA GLY A 120 9.45 13.70 35.94
C GLY A 120 8.91 12.75 34.87
N LEU A 121 9.14 13.04 33.59
CA LEU A 121 8.53 12.32 32.47
C LEU A 121 9.16 10.92 32.27
N GLU A 122 8.32 9.90 32.31
CA GLU A 122 8.69 8.49 32.07
C GLU A 122 8.32 8.00 30.66
N TYR A 123 7.36 8.65 30.00
CA TYR A 123 6.86 8.27 28.67
C TYR A 123 6.63 9.51 27.80
N LEU A 124 7.25 9.52 26.61
CA LEU A 124 7.06 10.56 25.58
C LEU A 124 6.81 9.92 24.21
N ASP A 125 5.60 10.10 23.68
CA ASP A 125 5.27 9.77 22.29
C ASP A 125 4.82 11.02 21.52
N LEU A 126 5.62 11.37 20.50
CA LEU A 126 5.40 12.44 19.54
C LEU A 126 5.41 11.91 18.09
N SER A 127 5.26 10.59 17.89
CA SER A 127 5.38 9.92 16.59
C SER A 127 4.24 10.26 15.63
N LEU A 128 4.42 9.98 14.33
CA LEU A 128 3.40 10.14 13.28
C LEU A 128 2.73 11.53 13.34
N ASN A 129 3.55 12.57 13.21
CA ASN A 129 3.16 13.98 13.28
C ASN A 129 3.90 14.81 12.18
N SER A 130 3.93 16.14 12.28
CA SER A 130 4.54 17.03 11.28
C SER A 130 5.33 18.17 11.93
N PHE A 131 6.13 17.84 12.96
CA PHE A 131 7.10 18.74 13.57
C PHE A 131 8.23 19.10 12.60
N SER A 132 9.14 19.96 13.06
CA SER A 132 10.21 20.54 12.24
C SER A 132 11.39 20.98 13.10
N GLY A 133 12.58 20.99 12.51
CA GLY A 133 13.80 21.38 13.20
C GLY A 133 14.35 20.31 14.13
N GLU A 134 15.38 20.70 14.88
CA GLU A 134 16.15 19.81 15.75
C GLU A 134 15.35 19.38 16.99
N VAL A 135 15.65 18.20 17.50
CA VAL A 135 15.16 17.73 18.81
C VAL A 135 15.97 18.44 19.90
N PRO A 136 15.34 19.11 20.89
CA PRO A 136 16.06 19.82 21.96
C PRO A 136 16.75 18.87 22.93
N GLU A 137 17.63 19.38 23.78
CA GLU A 137 18.40 18.55 24.73
C GLU A 137 17.50 17.83 25.74
N LEU A 138 17.60 16.50 25.78
CA LEU A 138 16.76 15.60 26.59
C LEU A 138 17.44 15.15 27.91
N SER A 139 18.70 15.54 28.16
CA SER A 139 19.58 15.00 29.21
C SER A 139 19.09 15.16 30.67
N SER A 140 18.05 15.97 30.90
CA SER A 140 17.36 16.10 32.19
C SER A 140 16.23 15.09 32.42
N LEU A 141 15.71 14.46 31.36
CA LEU A 141 14.59 13.51 31.39
C LEU A 141 15.05 12.11 31.87
N ASN A 142 15.90 12.04 32.89
CA ASN A 142 16.63 10.81 33.25
C ASN A 142 15.74 9.64 33.74
N GLY A 143 14.47 9.90 34.08
CA GLY A 143 13.45 8.88 34.36
C GLY A 143 12.74 8.31 33.12
N LEU A 144 13.05 8.79 31.91
CA LEU A 144 12.38 8.42 30.67
C LEU A 144 12.66 6.95 30.30
N LYS A 145 11.59 6.17 30.16
CA LYS A 145 11.58 4.73 29.85
C LYS A 145 11.14 4.45 28.42
N PHE A 146 10.33 5.33 27.84
CA PHE A 146 9.80 5.23 26.48
C PHE A 146 9.97 6.57 25.76
N LEU A 147 10.66 6.55 24.63
CA LEU A 147 10.82 7.69 23.73
C LEU A 147 10.50 7.28 22.30
N ASN A 148 9.42 7.85 21.74
CA ASN A 148 9.01 7.64 20.36
C ASN A 148 8.83 8.98 19.63
N LEU A 149 9.71 9.23 18.66
CA LEU A 149 9.71 10.41 17.78
C LEU A 149 9.56 10.03 16.30
N ASN A 150 9.20 8.77 16.01
CA ASN A 150 9.22 8.15 14.69
C ASN A 150 8.32 8.86 13.67
N ASN A 151 8.81 9.08 12.45
CA ASN A 151 8.05 9.60 11.30
C ASN A 151 7.28 10.89 11.65
N SER A 152 8.02 11.92 12.09
CA SER A 152 7.43 13.14 12.65
C SER A 152 8.03 14.45 12.12
N GLY A 153 8.89 14.41 11.09
CA GLY A 153 9.46 15.59 10.44
C GLY A 153 10.62 16.26 11.18
N PHE A 154 11.20 15.60 12.19
CA PHE A 154 12.39 16.10 12.88
C PHE A 154 13.60 16.13 11.95
N SER A 155 14.42 17.17 12.06
CA SER A 155 15.45 17.47 11.06
C SER A 155 16.69 18.13 11.67
N GLY A 156 17.85 17.98 11.04
CA GLY A 156 19.12 18.50 11.58
C GLY A 156 19.77 17.51 12.54
N ILE A 157 20.66 17.97 13.42
CA ILE A 157 21.45 17.08 14.29
C ILE A 157 20.59 16.57 15.46
N PHE A 158 20.45 15.26 15.61
CA PHE A 158 19.85 14.66 16.81
C PHE A 158 20.82 14.76 18.02
N PRO A 159 20.34 15.11 19.23
CA PRO A 159 21.16 15.26 20.42
C PRO A 159 21.58 13.91 21.04
N TRP A 160 22.37 13.11 20.31
CA TRP A 160 22.83 11.78 20.75
C TRP A 160 23.47 11.79 22.14
N LYS A 161 24.15 12.88 22.51
CA LYS A 161 24.78 13.05 23.83
C LYS A 161 23.80 13.11 24.99
N SER A 162 22.56 13.56 24.77
CA SER A 162 21.55 13.51 25.82
C SER A 162 21.22 12.08 26.27
N LEU A 163 21.37 11.08 25.38
CA LEU A 163 21.12 9.68 25.71
C LEU A 163 22.11 9.11 26.74
N GLU A 164 23.28 9.72 26.98
CA GLU A 164 24.22 9.25 28.01
C GLU A 164 23.63 9.24 29.43
N ASN A 165 22.60 10.06 29.68
CA ASN A 165 21.91 10.16 30.98
C ASN A 165 20.63 9.31 31.07
N LEU A 166 20.10 8.80 29.95
CA LEU A 166 18.75 8.22 29.88
C LEU A 166 18.74 6.70 30.16
N THR A 167 19.48 6.28 31.19
CA THR A 167 19.75 4.85 31.48
C THR A 167 18.52 4.03 31.89
N GLU A 168 17.36 4.66 32.06
CA GLU A 168 16.08 4.00 32.30
C GLU A 168 15.33 3.63 30.99
N LEU A 169 15.80 4.08 29.81
CA LEU A 169 15.17 3.77 28.53
C LEU A 169 15.07 2.27 28.26
N THR A 170 13.85 1.83 27.99
CA THR A 170 13.49 0.46 27.60
C THR A 170 12.98 0.40 26.15
N PHE A 171 12.43 1.50 25.63
CA PHE A 171 11.99 1.65 24.25
C PHE A 171 12.55 2.96 23.66
N LEU A 172 13.24 2.87 22.52
CA LEU A 172 13.75 4.02 21.77
C LEU A 172 13.39 3.88 20.29
N SER A 173 12.65 4.85 19.75
CA SER A 173 12.21 4.88 18.36
C SER A 173 12.35 6.30 17.80
N LEU A 174 13.25 6.47 16.82
CA LEU A 174 13.62 7.78 16.27
C LEU A 174 13.53 7.84 14.74
N GLY A 175 13.31 6.72 14.07
CA GLY A 175 13.43 6.58 12.62
C GLY A 175 12.45 7.40 11.77
N ASP A 176 12.62 7.27 10.45
CA ASP A 176 11.86 7.98 9.41
C ASP A 176 11.81 9.51 9.60
N ASN A 177 12.93 10.09 10.05
CA ASN A 177 13.10 11.53 10.23
C ASN A 177 14.32 12.02 9.43
N PRO A 178 14.22 13.15 8.69
CA PRO A 178 15.32 13.73 7.90
C PRO A 178 16.41 14.38 8.76
N PHE A 179 17.04 13.60 9.65
CA PHE A 179 18.20 14.02 10.44
C PHE A 179 19.45 14.22 9.57
N ASP A 180 20.33 15.11 10.03
CA ASP A 180 21.68 15.27 9.49
C ASP A 180 22.51 13.99 9.72
N SER A 181 23.36 13.65 8.75
CA SER A 181 24.11 12.40 8.82
C SER A 181 25.13 12.38 9.96
N SER A 182 25.03 11.36 10.81
CA SER A 182 25.93 11.11 11.94
C SER A 182 26.49 9.68 11.87
N PRO A 183 27.62 9.38 12.55
CA PRO A 183 28.01 8.00 12.80
C PRO A 183 26.97 7.29 13.69
N PHE A 184 27.01 5.95 13.74
CA PHE A 184 26.24 5.17 14.71
C PHE A 184 26.50 5.67 16.16
N PRO A 185 25.45 5.98 16.95
CA PRO A 185 25.60 6.55 18.29
C PRO A 185 26.13 5.54 19.30
N LEU A 186 27.31 5.79 19.86
CA LEU A 186 27.91 4.93 20.89
C LEU A 186 27.20 5.05 22.25
N GLU A 187 26.42 6.11 22.42
CA GLU A 187 25.64 6.45 23.60
C GLU A 187 24.49 5.44 23.82
N VAL A 188 23.86 4.99 22.73
CA VAL A 188 22.80 3.96 22.75
C VAL A 188 23.31 2.63 23.31
N LEU A 189 24.60 2.33 23.15
CA LEU A 189 25.24 1.08 23.63
C LEU A 189 25.37 1.00 25.16
N ARG A 190 24.98 2.05 25.89
CA ARG A 190 24.89 2.07 27.36
C ARG A 190 23.46 1.84 27.88
N LEU A 191 22.47 1.81 27.00
CA LEU A 191 21.06 1.69 27.36
C LEU A 191 20.69 0.21 27.54
N GLU A 192 21.35 -0.48 28.47
CA GLU A 192 21.28 -1.93 28.69
C GLU A 192 19.87 -2.48 28.99
N LYS A 193 18.88 -1.61 29.23
CA LYS A 193 17.47 -1.97 29.45
C LYS A 193 16.62 -1.96 28.17
N LEU A 194 17.15 -1.50 27.03
CA LEU A 194 16.40 -1.46 25.76
C LEU A 194 15.95 -2.86 25.33
N TYR A 195 14.64 -3.04 25.17
CA TYR A 195 14.06 -4.18 24.44
C TYR A 195 13.67 -3.81 23.01
N TRP A 196 13.54 -2.52 22.69
CA TRP A 196 13.16 -2.01 21.37
C TRP A 196 14.08 -0.87 20.95
N LEU A 197 14.69 -0.99 19.77
CA LEU A 197 15.52 0.04 19.16
C LEU A 197 15.21 0.19 17.66
N TYR A 198 14.53 1.28 17.29
CA TYR A 198 14.15 1.61 15.91
C TYR A 198 14.88 2.88 15.45
N LEU A 199 15.90 2.71 14.61
CA LEU A 199 16.72 3.78 14.00
C LEU A 199 16.78 3.66 12.46
N THR A 200 15.79 3.00 11.84
CA THR A 200 15.61 2.94 10.38
C THR A 200 15.51 4.36 9.81
N ASN A 201 16.19 4.63 8.68
CA ASN A 201 16.13 5.91 7.99
C ASN A 201 16.45 7.13 8.91
N CYS A 202 17.63 7.07 9.56
CA CYS A 202 18.16 8.10 10.47
C CYS A 202 19.45 8.76 9.93
N SER A 203 19.73 8.65 8.63
CA SER A 203 20.98 9.12 8.00
C SER A 203 22.28 8.56 8.61
N LEU A 204 22.23 7.41 9.29
CA LEU A 204 23.35 6.86 10.05
C LEU A 204 24.47 6.31 9.16
N THR A 205 25.71 6.50 9.59
CA THR A 205 26.94 6.11 8.88
C THR A 205 27.93 5.37 9.79
N GLY A 206 29.05 4.91 9.22
CA GLY A 206 30.08 4.18 9.97
C GLY A 206 29.76 2.69 10.06
N GLN A 207 30.07 2.05 11.19
CA GLN A 207 29.87 0.62 11.41
C GLN A 207 28.96 0.36 12.60
N ILE A 208 28.21 -0.74 12.59
CA ILE A 208 27.47 -1.22 13.77
C ILE A 208 28.51 -1.73 14.80
N PRO A 209 28.66 -1.11 15.98
CA PRO A 209 29.78 -1.43 16.86
C PRO A 209 29.59 -2.75 17.63
N GLU A 210 30.69 -3.45 17.91
CA GLU A 210 30.70 -4.67 18.76
C GLU A 210 30.05 -4.49 20.15
N GLY A 211 29.99 -3.25 20.65
CA GLY A 211 29.27 -2.91 21.88
C GLY A 211 27.76 -3.14 21.84
N ILE A 212 27.16 -3.41 20.67
CA ILE A 212 25.75 -3.83 20.54
C ILE A 212 25.45 -5.07 21.40
N GLN A 213 26.45 -5.91 21.65
CA GLN A 213 26.33 -7.11 22.52
C GLN A 213 25.87 -6.81 23.96
N ASN A 214 26.00 -5.56 24.42
CA ASN A 214 25.60 -5.15 25.77
C ASN A 214 24.08 -5.07 25.91
N LEU A 215 23.36 -4.83 24.81
CA LEU A 215 21.91 -4.58 24.79
C LEU A 215 21.10 -5.89 24.86
N ILE A 216 21.47 -6.78 25.78
CA ILE A 216 20.96 -8.16 25.92
C ILE A 216 19.44 -8.28 26.21
N GLN A 217 18.74 -7.16 26.38
CA GLN A 217 17.29 -7.13 26.52
C GLN A 217 16.55 -7.00 25.18
N LEU A 218 17.26 -6.65 24.08
CA LEU A 218 16.66 -6.39 22.76
C LEU A 218 15.85 -7.58 22.23
N ILE A 219 14.59 -7.28 21.91
CA ILE A 219 13.63 -8.10 21.21
C ILE A 219 13.51 -7.61 19.76
N ASN A 220 13.60 -6.30 19.53
CA ASN A 220 13.59 -5.69 18.21
C ASN A 220 14.79 -4.75 17.98
N LEU A 221 15.45 -4.89 16.84
CA LEU A 221 16.56 -4.03 16.40
C LEU A 221 16.43 -3.71 14.91
N GLU A 222 16.15 -2.45 14.59
CA GLU A 222 15.94 -1.99 13.22
C GLU A 222 16.86 -0.82 12.88
N LEU A 223 17.70 -1.02 11.86
CA LEU A 223 18.76 -0.11 11.41
C LEU A 223 18.73 0.09 9.87
N SER A 224 17.63 -0.27 9.22
CA SER A 224 17.47 -0.30 7.76
C SER A 224 17.48 1.09 7.12
N ASP A 225 17.54 1.16 5.78
CA ASP A 225 17.49 2.42 5.00
C ASP A 225 18.51 3.49 5.50
N ASN A 226 19.69 3.04 5.92
CA ASN A 226 20.79 3.90 6.39
C ASN A 226 22.03 3.74 5.48
N SER A 227 23.14 4.40 5.84
CA SER A 227 24.44 4.30 5.18
C SER A 227 25.48 3.59 6.05
N LEU A 228 25.06 2.55 6.77
CA LEU A 228 25.95 1.72 7.61
C LEU A 228 26.83 0.81 6.73
N THR A 229 28.03 0.53 7.22
CA THR A 229 29.11 -0.14 6.48
C THR A 229 29.84 -1.17 7.36
N GLY A 230 30.76 -1.93 6.75
CA GLY A 230 31.54 -2.94 7.48
C GLY A 230 30.72 -4.20 7.79
N PRO A 231 31.21 -5.07 8.69
CA PRO A 231 30.53 -6.32 9.02
C PRO A 231 29.36 -6.12 10.00
N ILE A 232 28.42 -7.07 9.98
CA ILE A 232 27.56 -7.31 11.15
C ILE A 232 28.50 -7.74 12.31
N PRO A 233 28.48 -7.08 13.48
CA PRO A 233 29.42 -7.36 14.55
C PRO A 233 29.24 -8.75 15.13
N ALA A 234 30.35 -9.39 15.54
CA ALA A 234 30.33 -10.72 16.15
C ALA A 234 29.53 -10.74 17.47
N GLY A 235 29.49 -9.63 18.18
CA GLY A 235 28.69 -9.39 19.38
C GLY A 235 27.18 -9.54 19.19
N ILE A 236 26.65 -9.45 17.96
CA ILE A 236 25.20 -9.59 17.70
C ILE A 236 24.64 -10.92 18.23
N VAL A 237 25.45 -11.99 18.23
CA VAL A 237 25.07 -13.34 18.66
C VAL A 237 24.80 -13.46 20.17
N LYS A 238 24.98 -12.39 20.94
CA LYS A 238 24.61 -12.29 22.36
C LYS A 238 23.14 -11.91 22.58
N LEU A 239 22.48 -11.33 21.58
CA LEU A 239 21.10 -10.83 21.66
C LEU A 239 20.08 -11.98 21.58
N ASN A 240 20.15 -12.95 22.48
CA ASN A 240 19.36 -14.19 22.41
C ASN A 240 17.84 -14.02 22.54
N LYS A 241 17.37 -12.83 22.94
CA LYS A 241 15.95 -12.42 22.95
C LYS A 241 15.46 -11.88 21.61
N LEU A 242 16.35 -11.57 20.68
CA LEU A 242 16.04 -10.87 19.44
C LEU A 242 15.04 -11.70 18.61
N TRP A 243 13.88 -11.12 18.37
CA TRP A 243 12.75 -11.65 17.63
C TRP A 243 12.73 -11.12 16.20
N GLN A 244 13.12 -9.86 16.02
CA GLN A 244 13.21 -9.15 14.75
C GLN A 244 14.55 -8.41 14.63
N LEU A 245 15.16 -8.50 13.44
CA LEU A 245 16.43 -7.87 13.11
C LEU A 245 16.37 -7.35 11.68
N GLU A 246 16.22 -6.04 11.52
CA GLU A 246 16.09 -5.40 10.21
C GLU A 246 17.35 -4.57 9.91
N LEU A 247 18.08 -4.98 8.87
CA LEU A 247 19.37 -4.41 8.44
C LEU A 247 19.39 -4.09 6.93
N TYR A 248 18.22 -4.12 6.29
CA TYR A 248 18.11 -4.06 4.83
C TYR A 248 18.54 -2.69 4.26
N ASN A 249 18.88 -2.66 2.97
CA ASN A 249 19.18 -1.45 2.19
C ASN A 249 20.22 -0.53 2.86
N ASN A 250 21.41 -1.08 3.05
CA ASN A 250 22.58 -0.45 3.67
C ASN A 250 23.85 -0.81 2.84
N SER A 251 25.04 -0.60 3.38
CA SER A 251 26.32 -1.03 2.77
C SER A 251 27.11 -1.99 3.68
N LEU A 252 26.40 -2.81 4.45
CA LEU A 252 26.99 -3.88 5.27
C LEU A 252 27.63 -4.94 4.37
N SER A 253 28.66 -5.63 4.88
CA SER A 253 29.62 -6.38 4.07
C SER A 253 30.25 -7.55 4.83
N GLY A 254 30.92 -8.47 4.13
CA GLY A 254 31.48 -9.66 4.78
C GLY A 254 30.40 -10.68 5.17
N LYS A 255 30.69 -11.57 6.11
CA LYS A 255 29.87 -12.77 6.37
C LYS A 255 28.88 -12.60 7.52
N ILE A 256 27.82 -13.42 7.50
CA ILE A 256 27.01 -13.70 8.70
C ILE A 256 27.94 -14.18 9.83
N PRO A 257 27.89 -13.59 11.05
CA PRO A 257 28.78 -13.95 12.15
C PRO A 257 28.71 -15.41 12.61
N VAL A 258 29.85 -15.95 13.04
CA VAL A 258 29.91 -17.30 13.62
C VAL A 258 29.12 -17.33 14.93
N GLY A 259 28.17 -18.26 15.02
CA GLY A 259 27.24 -18.39 16.13
C GLY A 259 25.92 -17.63 15.95
N PHE A 260 25.63 -17.03 14.79
CA PHE A 260 24.37 -16.33 14.54
C PHE A 260 23.14 -17.23 14.77
N GLY A 261 23.25 -18.54 14.48
CA GLY A 261 22.26 -19.56 14.79
C GLY A 261 21.93 -19.76 16.28
N ASN A 262 22.60 -19.04 17.20
CA ASN A 262 22.23 -18.96 18.62
C ASN A 262 21.10 -17.96 18.89
N LEU A 263 20.72 -17.12 17.91
CA LEU A 263 19.56 -16.22 17.97
C LEU A 263 18.25 -17.01 17.82
N THR A 264 18.02 -17.96 18.74
CA THR A 264 16.91 -18.93 18.64
C THR A 264 15.53 -18.33 18.85
N SER A 265 15.42 -17.08 19.34
CA SER A 265 14.16 -16.33 19.42
C SER A 265 13.78 -15.66 18.09
N LEU A 266 14.69 -15.59 17.11
CA LEU A 266 14.53 -14.82 15.88
C LEU A 266 13.46 -15.45 14.97
N GLU A 267 12.45 -14.64 14.64
CA GLU A 267 11.37 -15.00 13.72
C GLU A 267 11.45 -14.19 12.41
N ASN A 268 11.88 -12.94 12.47
CA ASN A 268 12.08 -12.06 11.32
C ASN A 268 13.56 -11.67 11.20
N PHE A 269 14.11 -11.77 9.98
CA PHE A 269 15.45 -11.29 9.65
C PHE A 269 15.51 -10.82 8.21
N ASP A 270 15.67 -9.52 7.98
CA ASP A 270 16.06 -8.94 6.70
C ASP A 270 17.49 -8.35 6.75
N ALA A 271 18.32 -8.77 5.81
CA ALA A 271 19.63 -8.15 5.52
C ALA A 271 19.84 -7.94 4.01
N SER A 272 18.74 -7.79 3.28
CA SER A 272 18.68 -7.60 1.83
C SER A 272 19.31 -6.29 1.38
N MET A 273 19.64 -6.17 0.09
CA MET A 273 20.24 -4.98 -0.51
C MET A 273 21.47 -4.49 0.27
N ASN A 274 22.45 -5.39 0.38
CA ASN A 274 23.72 -5.15 1.06
C ASN A 274 24.86 -5.83 0.27
N LEU A 275 26.08 -5.78 0.79
CA LEU A 275 27.28 -6.38 0.22
C LEU A 275 27.72 -7.64 1.00
N LEU A 276 26.78 -8.32 1.68
CA LEU A 276 27.08 -9.49 2.50
C LEU A 276 27.42 -10.71 1.63
N GLU A 277 28.38 -11.51 2.07
CA GLU A 277 29.01 -12.60 1.33
C GLU A 277 29.21 -13.86 2.18
N GLY A 278 29.90 -14.86 1.61
CA GLY A 278 30.09 -16.15 2.25
C GLY A 278 28.90 -17.07 2.05
N ASP A 279 28.66 -17.96 3.00
CA ASP A 279 27.66 -19.03 2.92
C ASP A 279 26.64 -18.92 4.06
N LEU A 280 25.50 -19.58 3.89
CA LEU A 280 24.35 -19.47 4.81
C LEU A 280 24.44 -20.42 6.01
N SER A 281 25.57 -21.11 6.23
CA SER A 281 25.68 -22.17 7.25
C SER A 281 25.31 -21.69 8.65
N GLU A 282 25.63 -20.46 9.03
CA GLU A 282 25.37 -19.95 10.38
C GLU A 282 23.88 -19.70 10.66
N LEU A 283 23.02 -19.70 9.64
CA LEU A 283 21.57 -19.59 9.78
C LEU A 283 20.88 -20.94 10.07
N ARG A 284 21.57 -22.08 9.88
CA ARG A 284 21.01 -23.46 9.92
C ARG A 284 20.27 -23.86 11.20
N SER A 285 20.47 -23.13 12.30
CA SER A 285 19.87 -23.40 13.61
C SER A 285 18.62 -22.57 13.93
N LEU A 286 18.26 -21.57 13.11
CA LEU A 286 17.21 -20.59 13.38
C LEU A 286 15.77 -21.13 13.18
N LYS A 287 15.41 -22.15 13.95
CA LYS A 287 14.19 -22.98 13.75
C LYS A 287 12.86 -22.24 13.92
N ASN A 288 12.87 -21.05 14.54
CA ASN A 288 11.68 -20.24 14.77
C ASN A 288 11.37 -19.25 13.63
N ILE A 289 12.30 -19.06 12.67
CA ILE A 289 12.17 -18.15 11.54
C ILE A 289 10.84 -18.33 10.79
N LYS A 290 10.14 -17.22 10.61
CA LYS A 290 8.94 -17.01 9.79
C LYS A 290 9.29 -16.26 8.50
N SER A 291 10.09 -15.20 8.60
CA SER A 291 10.57 -14.39 7.48
C SER A 291 12.09 -14.42 7.43
N LEU A 292 12.66 -14.79 6.28
CA LEU A 292 14.10 -14.68 6.02
C LEU A 292 14.32 -14.04 4.66
N GLN A 293 14.84 -12.82 4.67
CA GLN A 293 15.05 -12.02 3.47
C GLN A 293 16.53 -11.65 3.36
N LEU A 294 17.17 -12.08 2.28
CA LEU A 294 18.60 -11.91 2.01
C LEU A 294 18.82 -11.53 0.54
N LEU A 295 17.84 -10.87 -0.09
CA LEU A 295 17.87 -10.59 -1.51
C LEU A 295 18.89 -9.51 -1.88
N GLU A 296 19.32 -9.47 -3.15
CA GLU A 296 20.33 -8.54 -3.67
C GLU A 296 21.58 -8.43 -2.78
N ASN A 297 22.26 -9.56 -2.59
CA ASN A 297 23.49 -9.69 -1.83
C ASN A 297 24.56 -10.48 -2.61
N GLN A 298 25.67 -10.86 -1.96
CA GLN A 298 26.78 -11.60 -2.55
C GLN A 298 26.92 -13.03 -1.97
N PHE A 299 25.87 -13.56 -1.32
CA PHE A 299 25.88 -14.90 -0.71
C PHE A 299 26.10 -16.01 -1.74
N SER A 300 26.74 -17.09 -1.31
CA SER A 300 27.37 -18.11 -2.16
C SER A 300 27.41 -19.48 -1.48
N GLY A 301 27.81 -20.53 -2.20
CA GLY A 301 27.76 -21.90 -1.68
C GLY A 301 26.34 -22.45 -1.63
N GLU A 302 26.10 -23.51 -0.87
CA GLU A 302 24.81 -24.22 -0.86
C GLU A 302 23.85 -23.70 0.22
N ILE A 303 22.55 -23.84 -0.01
CA ILE A 303 21.52 -23.58 1.01
C ILE A 303 21.51 -24.79 1.97
N PRO A 304 21.70 -24.60 3.30
CA PRO A 304 21.79 -25.73 4.25
C PRO A 304 20.55 -26.61 4.26
N GLU A 305 20.71 -27.94 4.27
CA GLU A 305 19.59 -28.90 4.28
C GLU A 305 18.70 -28.76 5.54
N GLU A 306 19.22 -28.18 6.62
CA GLU A 306 18.47 -27.82 7.83
C GLU A 306 17.44 -26.70 7.63
N PHE A 307 17.51 -25.90 6.55
CA PHE A 307 16.39 -25.02 6.17
C PHE A 307 15.12 -25.84 5.87
N GLY A 308 15.29 -27.13 5.53
CA GLY A 308 14.21 -28.11 5.44
C GLY A 308 13.55 -28.50 6.78
N ASP A 309 14.08 -28.04 7.92
CA ASP A 309 13.51 -28.23 9.26
C ASP A 309 12.93 -26.93 9.86
N PHE A 310 12.88 -25.81 9.12
CA PHE A 310 12.27 -24.56 9.57
C PHE A 310 10.73 -24.63 9.52
N LYS A 311 10.12 -25.07 10.63
CA LYS A 311 8.67 -25.34 10.73
C LYS A 311 7.80 -24.08 10.74
N ASN A 312 8.37 -22.93 11.11
CA ASN A 312 7.65 -21.67 11.17
C ASN A 312 7.68 -20.89 9.84
N LEU A 313 8.56 -21.27 8.89
CA LEU A 313 8.88 -20.49 7.69
C LEU A 313 7.64 -20.19 6.84
N GLU A 314 7.31 -18.91 6.71
CA GLU A 314 6.20 -18.38 5.91
C GLU A 314 6.69 -17.64 4.66
N GLY A 315 7.86 -17.01 4.70
CA GLY A 315 8.47 -16.28 3.58
C GLY A 315 9.99 -16.46 3.54
N LEU A 316 10.53 -16.64 2.34
CA LEU A 316 11.96 -16.76 2.09
C LEU A 316 12.32 -16.05 0.78
N SER A 317 13.19 -15.04 0.83
CA SER A 317 13.84 -14.49 -0.37
C SER A 317 15.35 -14.60 -0.29
N LEU A 318 15.92 -15.28 -1.28
CA LEU A 318 17.35 -15.37 -1.57
C LEU A 318 17.65 -14.81 -2.97
N TYR A 319 16.70 -14.05 -3.55
CA TYR A 319 16.77 -13.49 -4.90
C TYR A 319 18.08 -12.77 -5.17
N ARG A 320 18.64 -12.96 -6.38
CA ARG A 320 19.79 -12.21 -6.91
C ARG A 320 21.03 -12.29 -6.01
N ASN A 321 21.52 -13.53 -5.88
CA ASN A 321 22.72 -13.92 -5.13
C ASN A 321 23.61 -14.84 -5.99
N LYS A 322 24.58 -15.55 -5.40
CA LYS A 322 25.50 -16.50 -6.06
C LYS A 322 25.37 -17.92 -5.51
N LEU A 323 24.20 -18.30 -5.01
CA LEU A 323 23.97 -19.60 -4.37
C LEU A 323 24.02 -20.74 -5.40
N THR A 324 24.52 -21.89 -4.97
CA THR A 324 24.78 -23.11 -5.75
C THR A 324 24.17 -24.34 -5.06
N GLY A 325 24.43 -25.55 -5.56
CA GLY A 325 23.91 -26.78 -4.95
C GLY A 325 22.45 -27.03 -5.33
N GLN A 326 21.68 -27.64 -4.43
CA GLN A 326 20.25 -27.92 -4.63
C GLN A 326 19.41 -27.17 -3.60
N LEU A 327 18.11 -27.00 -3.88
CA LEU A 327 17.17 -26.60 -2.83
C LEU A 327 17.01 -27.75 -1.82
N PRO A 328 17.02 -27.49 -0.49
CA PRO A 328 16.85 -28.51 0.53
C PRO A 328 15.61 -29.37 0.31
N THR A 329 15.77 -30.69 0.38
CA THR A 329 14.74 -31.64 -0.06
C THR A 329 13.43 -31.55 0.72
N ARG A 330 13.50 -30.99 1.94
CA ARG A 330 12.40 -30.83 2.90
C ARG A 330 11.95 -29.38 3.09
N ILE A 331 12.46 -28.41 2.33
CA ILE A 331 12.05 -27.00 2.45
C ILE A 331 10.53 -26.86 2.25
N GLY A 332 9.89 -26.01 3.05
CA GLY A 332 8.43 -25.84 3.10
C GLY A 332 7.59 -27.05 3.55
N SER A 333 8.18 -28.24 3.72
CA SER A 333 7.45 -29.51 3.92
C SER A 333 6.69 -29.60 5.24
N TRP A 334 7.01 -28.72 6.19
CA TRP A 334 6.49 -28.71 7.56
C TRP A 334 5.93 -27.35 7.98
N SER A 335 5.94 -26.34 7.10
CA SER A 335 5.66 -24.94 7.46
C SER A 335 4.49 -24.35 6.68
N ASN A 336 4.04 -23.16 7.09
CA ASN A 336 2.97 -22.42 6.42
C ASN A 336 3.50 -21.60 5.21
N LEU A 337 4.53 -22.09 4.51
CA LEU A 337 5.24 -21.36 3.44
C LEU A 337 4.26 -20.72 2.44
N LYS A 338 4.22 -19.39 2.44
CA LYS A 338 3.37 -18.52 1.61
C LYS A 338 4.11 -18.13 0.34
N PHE A 339 5.40 -17.80 0.45
CA PHE A 339 6.23 -17.48 -0.70
C PHE A 339 7.66 -18.01 -0.56
N ILE A 340 8.27 -18.29 -1.70
CA ILE A 340 9.71 -18.47 -1.82
C ILE A 340 10.19 -17.83 -3.13
N ASP A 341 11.21 -16.98 -3.03
CA ASP A 341 12.00 -16.52 -4.17
C ASP A 341 13.47 -16.90 -4.00
N VAL A 342 14.02 -17.62 -4.98
CA VAL A 342 15.45 -17.92 -5.10
C VAL A 342 15.96 -17.59 -6.51
N SER A 343 15.25 -16.74 -7.23
CA SER A 343 15.55 -16.37 -8.61
C SER A 343 16.92 -15.67 -8.73
N GLU A 344 17.50 -15.67 -9.93
CA GLU A 344 18.83 -15.09 -10.21
C GLU A 344 19.92 -15.66 -9.27
N ASN A 345 20.13 -16.97 -9.36
CA ASN A 345 21.15 -17.73 -8.64
C ASN A 345 21.69 -18.87 -9.54
N PHE A 346 22.57 -19.72 -9.00
CA PHE A 346 23.16 -20.86 -9.71
C PHE A 346 22.67 -22.22 -9.18
N LEU A 347 21.47 -22.27 -8.58
CA LEU A 347 20.89 -23.49 -7.99
C LEU A 347 20.59 -24.56 -9.06
N THR A 348 20.68 -25.82 -8.67
CA THR A 348 20.60 -27.01 -9.54
C THR A 348 19.66 -28.08 -8.96
N GLY A 349 19.57 -29.22 -9.64
CA GLY A 349 18.81 -30.38 -9.16
C GLY A 349 17.29 -30.22 -9.32
N PRO A 350 16.49 -31.12 -8.74
CA PRO A 350 15.03 -31.09 -8.81
C PRO A 350 14.42 -30.07 -7.85
N ILE A 351 13.23 -29.58 -8.20
CA ILE A 351 12.40 -28.75 -7.31
C ILE A 351 11.85 -29.65 -6.17
N PRO A 352 12.01 -29.30 -4.88
CA PRO A 352 11.61 -30.16 -3.75
C PRO A 352 10.10 -30.49 -3.74
N PRO A 353 9.70 -31.77 -3.61
CA PRO A 353 8.34 -32.20 -3.91
C PRO A 353 7.25 -31.71 -2.93
N ASP A 354 7.63 -31.26 -1.73
CA ASP A 354 6.70 -31.01 -0.64
C ASP A 354 6.49 -29.52 -0.29
N MET A 355 7.11 -28.55 -0.99
CA MET A 355 6.95 -27.12 -0.66
C MET A 355 5.49 -26.63 -0.62
N CYS A 356 4.63 -27.18 -1.50
CA CYS A 356 3.20 -26.79 -1.58
C CYS A 356 2.28 -27.61 -0.64
N LYS A 357 2.80 -28.58 0.10
CA LYS A 357 2.04 -29.63 0.83
C LYS A 357 0.96 -29.11 1.78
N ASN A 358 1.22 -27.97 2.43
CA ASN A 358 0.28 -27.37 3.39
C ASN A 358 -0.77 -26.42 2.75
N GLY A 359 -0.76 -26.27 1.42
CA GLY A 359 -1.76 -25.48 0.68
C GLY A 359 -1.75 -23.97 1.00
N LYS A 360 -0.63 -23.47 1.54
CA LYS A 360 -0.39 -22.05 1.87
C LYS A 360 0.37 -21.31 0.78
N MET A 361 1.19 -22.03 0.01
CA MET A 361 2.03 -21.49 -1.05
C MET A 361 1.21 -20.69 -2.05
N ALA A 362 1.69 -19.49 -2.35
CA ALA A 362 1.01 -18.48 -3.14
C ALA A 362 1.95 -17.84 -4.18
N GLU A 363 3.24 -17.65 -3.88
CA GLU A 363 4.29 -17.32 -4.87
C GLU A 363 5.44 -18.34 -4.84
N LEU A 364 5.92 -18.73 -6.02
CA LEU A 364 7.04 -19.65 -6.20
C LEU A 364 7.91 -19.13 -7.34
N LEU A 365 9.01 -18.48 -6.98
CA LEU A 365 9.88 -17.76 -7.91
C LEU A 365 11.26 -18.45 -7.94
N LEU A 366 11.55 -19.11 -9.06
CA LEU A 366 12.72 -19.98 -9.28
C LEU A 366 13.50 -19.57 -10.56
N LEU A 367 13.32 -18.33 -11.02
CA LEU A 367 13.75 -17.89 -12.35
C LEU A 367 15.28 -17.78 -12.43
N GLN A 368 15.85 -17.86 -13.65
CA GLN A 368 17.28 -17.63 -13.89
C GLN A 368 18.17 -18.47 -12.95
N ASN A 369 17.98 -19.78 -12.99
CA ASN A 369 18.70 -20.81 -12.24
C ASN A 369 18.91 -22.06 -13.12
N ASN A 370 19.73 -23.01 -12.67
CA ASN A 370 20.10 -24.24 -13.38
C ASN A 370 19.30 -25.47 -12.91
N PHE A 371 18.04 -25.29 -12.46
CA PHE A 371 17.17 -26.39 -12.04
C PHE A 371 16.90 -27.40 -13.15
N THR A 372 16.62 -28.65 -12.76
CA THR A 372 16.44 -29.80 -13.66
C THR A 372 15.25 -30.67 -13.24
N GLY A 373 14.83 -31.60 -14.08
CA GLY A 373 13.66 -32.44 -13.82
C GLY A 373 12.35 -31.72 -14.18
N SER A 374 11.26 -32.12 -13.54
CA SER A 374 9.90 -31.57 -13.75
C SER A 374 9.38 -30.85 -12.52
N ILE A 375 8.36 -30.01 -12.70
CA ILE A 375 7.59 -29.42 -11.60
C ILE A 375 6.86 -30.57 -10.85
N PRO A 376 6.96 -30.67 -9.51
CA PRO A 376 6.39 -31.80 -8.76
C PRO A 376 4.87 -31.92 -8.91
N GLY A 377 4.39 -33.09 -9.33
CA GLY A 377 2.95 -33.35 -9.49
C GLY A 377 2.13 -33.22 -8.19
N THR A 378 2.78 -33.36 -7.03
CA THR A 378 2.24 -33.04 -5.70
C THR A 378 1.73 -31.59 -5.59
N TYR A 379 2.36 -30.64 -6.30
CA TYR A 379 1.92 -29.26 -6.28
C TYR A 379 0.55 -29.08 -6.95
N ALA A 380 0.20 -29.90 -7.94
CA ALA A 380 -1.11 -29.86 -8.61
C ALA A 380 -2.26 -30.37 -7.71
N SER A 381 -1.97 -31.10 -6.63
CA SER A 381 -2.96 -31.53 -5.64
C SER A 381 -3.23 -30.51 -4.51
N TYR A 382 -2.35 -29.52 -4.30
CA TYR A 382 -2.46 -28.54 -3.22
C TYR A 382 -2.52 -27.08 -3.70
N GLY A 383 -1.91 -26.77 -4.84
CA GLY A 383 -2.06 -25.50 -5.53
C GLY A 383 -3.47 -25.35 -6.08
N LYS A 384 -4.06 -24.16 -5.89
CA LYS A 384 -5.38 -23.80 -6.46
C LYS A 384 -5.29 -23.41 -7.93
N GLU A 385 -4.09 -23.02 -8.33
CA GLU A 385 -3.66 -22.73 -9.67
C GLU A 385 -2.24 -23.30 -9.76
N LEU A 386 -2.00 -24.29 -10.62
CA LEU A 386 -0.65 -24.70 -11.02
C LEU A 386 -0.61 -24.85 -12.55
N ALA A 387 0.39 -24.28 -13.19
CA ALA A 387 0.54 -24.30 -14.64
C ALA A 387 1.91 -24.85 -15.03
N VAL A 388 1.94 -25.52 -16.18
CA VAL A 388 3.17 -25.88 -16.87
C VAL A 388 2.97 -25.52 -18.34
N LYS A 389 3.79 -24.60 -18.87
CA LYS A 389 3.85 -24.25 -20.29
C LYS A 389 5.28 -24.43 -20.78
N HIS A 390 5.42 -25.12 -21.90
CA HIS A 390 6.68 -25.65 -22.42
C HIS A 390 6.78 -25.29 -23.91
N ILE A 391 7.90 -24.74 -24.38
CA ILE A 391 8.12 -24.43 -25.82
C ILE A 391 9.59 -24.72 -26.20
N TRP A 392 9.76 -25.26 -27.42
CA TRP A 392 11.02 -25.67 -28.07
C TRP A 392 10.85 -25.59 -29.60
N VAL A 393 11.88 -25.49 -30.46
CA VAL A 393 13.34 -25.45 -30.27
C VAL A 393 13.97 -24.48 -31.30
N SER A 394 15.14 -23.92 -31.03
CA SER A 394 16.16 -23.58 -32.05
C SER A 394 17.45 -24.31 -31.63
N ASP A 395 18.23 -24.91 -32.54
CA ASP A 395 18.57 -24.40 -33.87
C ASP A 395 18.60 -25.48 -34.99
N SER A 396 18.66 -25.01 -36.24
CA SER A 396 19.03 -25.73 -37.47
C SER A 396 18.14 -26.88 -37.98
N GLY A 397 17.36 -26.61 -39.04
CA GLY A 397 17.11 -27.59 -40.10
C GLY A 397 15.66 -28.01 -40.41
N ASN A 398 15.22 -27.65 -41.63
CA ASN A 398 14.08 -28.18 -42.39
C ASN A 398 12.62 -27.93 -41.92
N ARG A 399 11.79 -27.56 -42.90
CA ARG A 399 10.34 -27.35 -42.78
C ARG A 399 9.58 -28.68 -42.78
N LYS A 400 8.56 -28.79 -41.92
CA LYS A 400 7.18 -29.23 -42.25
C LYS A 400 6.28 -29.09 -41.02
N GLY A 401 5.17 -28.38 -41.15
CA GLY A 401 4.23 -28.15 -40.04
C GLY A 401 3.07 -29.15 -40.03
N TYR A 402 2.44 -29.27 -38.86
CA TYR A 402 1.13 -29.91 -38.66
C TYR A 402 0.34 -29.13 -37.61
N ASN A 403 -0.98 -29.05 -37.79
CA ASN A 403 -1.89 -28.41 -36.84
C ASN A 403 -2.21 -29.34 -35.65
N SER A 404 -2.60 -28.75 -34.52
CA SER A 404 -3.26 -29.44 -33.40
C SER A 404 -4.68 -28.92 -33.24
N SER A 405 -5.60 -29.74 -32.73
CA SER A 405 -7.04 -29.45 -32.75
C SER A 405 -7.81 -30.14 -31.60
N VAL A 406 -8.51 -29.33 -30.78
CA VAL A 406 -9.79 -29.66 -30.07
C VAL A 406 -9.73 -30.82 -29.04
N ALA A 407 -10.18 -30.73 -27.79
CA ALA A 407 -10.76 -29.65 -26.96
C ALA A 407 -10.60 -29.99 -25.46
N MET A 408 -10.98 -29.06 -24.56
CA MET A 408 -11.07 -29.35 -23.11
C MET A 408 -12.25 -30.29 -22.77
N LEU A 409 -12.01 -31.25 -21.87
CA LEU A 409 -13.07 -32.09 -21.26
C LEU A 409 -13.39 -31.64 -19.83
N THR A 410 -14.68 -31.60 -19.50
CA THR A 410 -15.16 -31.18 -18.18
C THR A 410 -15.20 -32.32 -17.16
N LYS A 411 -14.80 -31.98 -15.92
CA LYS A 411 -14.60 -32.85 -14.75
C LYS A 411 -15.77 -33.82 -14.46
N LYS A 412 -15.49 -35.13 -14.47
CA LYS A 412 -16.24 -36.17 -13.73
C LYS A 412 -15.29 -37.23 -13.17
N ASN A 413 -15.63 -37.80 -12.02
CA ASN A 413 -14.77 -38.70 -11.28
C ASN A 413 -14.68 -40.09 -11.92
N PHE A 414 -13.50 -40.45 -12.46
CA PHE A 414 -12.87 -41.77 -12.35
C PHE A 414 -11.37 -41.62 -12.69
N ARG A 415 -10.51 -42.53 -12.19
CA ARG A 415 -9.12 -42.60 -12.68
C ARG A 415 -9.15 -43.18 -14.09
N SER A 416 -8.77 -42.40 -15.11
CA SER A 416 -8.56 -42.93 -16.46
C SER A 416 -7.08 -43.27 -16.67
N LEU A 417 -6.83 -44.41 -17.33
CA LEU A 417 -5.48 -44.83 -17.73
C LEU A 417 -4.84 -43.86 -18.74
N GLU A 418 -5.66 -43.05 -19.42
CA GLU A 418 -5.21 -42.02 -20.36
C GLU A 418 -4.49 -40.86 -19.65
N TYR A 419 -4.95 -40.45 -18.45
CA TYR A 419 -4.25 -39.44 -17.65
C TYR A 419 -2.87 -39.95 -17.20
N ASP A 420 -2.81 -41.19 -16.70
CA ASP A 420 -1.54 -41.79 -16.28
C ASP A 420 -0.59 -41.99 -17.48
N ALA A 421 -1.12 -42.30 -18.67
CA ALA A 421 -0.33 -42.40 -19.92
C ALA A 421 0.14 -41.03 -20.46
N GLU A 422 -0.67 -39.99 -20.34
CA GLU A 422 -0.33 -38.62 -20.74
C GLU A 422 0.76 -38.05 -19.81
N VAL A 423 0.61 -38.23 -18.49
CA VAL A 423 1.64 -37.88 -17.49
C VAL A 423 2.93 -38.68 -17.73
N ALA A 424 2.86 -39.98 -18.02
CA ALA A 424 4.04 -40.77 -18.36
C ALA A 424 4.72 -40.32 -19.65
N THR A 425 3.94 -39.91 -20.67
CA THR A 425 4.47 -39.42 -21.95
C THR A 425 5.16 -38.07 -21.80
N LEU A 426 4.57 -37.15 -21.03
CA LEU A 426 5.19 -35.86 -20.70
C LEU A 426 6.45 -36.03 -19.84
N SER A 427 6.45 -37.00 -18.92
CA SER A 427 7.60 -37.32 -18.06
C SER A 427 8.77 -38.00 -18.79
N ALA A 428 8.58 -38.47 -20.03
CA ALA A 428 9.61 -39.14 -20.81
C ALA A 428 10.53 -38.19 -21.60
N ILE A 429 10.21 -36.89 -21.65
CA ILE A 429 10.93 -35.89 -22.47
C ILE A 429 12.20 -35.42 -21.75
N ARG A 430 13.38 -35.74 -22.30
CA ARG A 430 14.68 -35.47 -21.66
C ARG A 430 15.20 -34.04 -21.88
N HIS A 431 15.03 -33.21 -20.84
CA HIS A 431 15.97 -32.17 -20.37
C HIS A 431 16.29 -30.94 -21.25
N VAL A 432 17.12 -30.07 -20.64
CA VAL A 432 17.55 -28.71 -21.06
C VAL A 432 16.48 -27.63 -20.75
N ASN A 433 16.90 -26.36 -20.85
CA ASN A 433 16.26 -25.08 -20.47
C ASN A 433 14.73 -25.07 -20.20
N VAL A 434 14.33 -24.64 -19.00
CA VAL A 434 12.93 -24.37 -18.65
C VAL A 434 12.51 -22.95 -19.06
N VAL A 435 11.27 -22.80 -19.53
CA VAL A 435 10.71 -21.56 -20.10
C VAL A 435 9.84 -20.79 -19.09
N LYS A 436 9.74 -19.47 -19.28
CA LYS A 436 8.86 -18.51 -18.56
C LYS A 436 7.45 -19.09 -18.29
N LEU A 437 7.00 -19.02 -17.03
CA LEU A 437 5.79 -19.72 -16.58
C LEU A 437 5.00 -18.91 -15.54
N TYR A 438 3.83 -18.40 -15.94
CA TYR A 438 2.80 -17.84 -15.05
C TYR A 438 1.67 -18.86 -14.84
N CYS A 439 0.92 -18.75 -13.74
CA CYS A 439 -0.26 -19.56 -13.49
C CYS A 439 -1.59 -18.77 -13.40
N SER A 440 -2.65 -19.42 -13.89
CA SER A 440 -4.06 -19.04 -14.09
C SER A 440 -4.78 -20.39 -14.38
N ILE A 441 -5.99 -20.80 -13.95
CA ILE A 441 -7.17 -20.28 -13.21
C ILE A 441 -7.86 -21.53 -12.59
N THR A 442 -8.57 -21.60 -11.45
CA THR A 442 -8.74 -20.82 -10.19
C THR A 442 -9.39 -21.78 -9.14
N ARG A 443 -9.18 -21.54 -7.83
CA ARG A 443 -10.29 -21.53 -6.82
C ARG A 443 -9.84 -21.03 -5.43
N LYS A 444 -10.28 -19.82 -5.06
CA LYS A 444 -10.23 -19.19 -3.71
C LYS A 444 -8.82 -18.71 -3.26
N LYS A 445 -8.53 -17.44 -3.56
CA LYS A 445 -7.24 -16.71 -3.50
C LYS A 445 -6.35 -16.93 -4.73
N LYS A 446 -5.98 -15.81 -5.36
CA LYS A 446 -5.04 -15.64 -6.47
C LYS A 446 -4.09 -14.49 -6.12
N LEU A 447 -2.92 -14.42 -6.75
CA LEU A 447 -1.80 -13.58 -6.32
C LEU A 447 -1.17 -12.79 -7.49
N SER A 448 -0.57 -11.64 -7.15
CA SER A 448 0.13 -10.67 -8.00
C SER A 448 1.63 -10.95 -8.09
N LEU A 449 2.25 -10.77 -9.26
CA LEU A 449 3.71 -10.90 -9.39
C LEU A 449 4.39 -9.52 -9.34
N TRP A 450 5.19 -9.28 -8.30
CA TRP A 450 5.97 -8.06 -8.18
C TRP A 450 7.25 -8.12 -9.02
N VAL A 451 7.52 -7.07 -9.79
CA VAL A 451 8.86 -6.76 -10.31
C VAL A 451 9.34 -5.50 -9.59
N GLN A 452 9.89 -5.69 -8.40
CA GLN A 452 10.38 -4.58 -7.58
C GLN A 452 11.77 -4.16 -8.08
N ARG A 453 11.83 -3.14 -8.95
CA ARG A 453 12.99 -2.24 -8.94
C ARG A 453 12.93 -1.50 -7.61
N VAL A 454 13.77 -1.87 -6.65
CA VAL A 454 13.66 -1.28 -5.31
C VAL A 454 14.08 0.18 -5.33
N GLY A 455 13.10 1.06 -5.17
CA GLY A 455 13.26 2.48 -4.93
C GLY A 455 12.45 2.85 -3.69
N TYR A 456 13.13 2.86 -2.54
CA TYR A 456 12.77 3.41 -1.22
C TYR A 456 11.32 3.87 -0.98
N ARG A 457 10.66 3.24 0.01
CA ARG A 457 9.69 3.91 0.91
C ARG A 457 9.51 3.11 2.22
N THR A 458 10.42 3.36 3.17
CA THR A 458 10.19 3.50 4.63
C THR A 458 9.19 2.56 5.31
N GLU A 459 9.67 1.61 6.12
CA GLU A 459 8.86 0.62 6.85
C GLU A 459 8.28 1.13 8.19
N THR A 460 7.24 1.96 8.16
CA THR A 460 6.51 2.41 9.37
C THR A 460 5.05 1.93 9.49
N GLN A 461 4.79 0.60 9.40
CA GLN A 461 3.45 0.06 9.73
C GLN A 461 3.29 -1.44 10.05
N LEU A 462 4.32 -2.15 10.53
CA LEU A 462 4.22 -3.61 10.79
C LEU A 462 4.37 -4.06 12.27
N SER A 463 4.83 -3.20 13.18
CA SER A 463 5.06 -3.52 14.59
C SER A 463 3.79 -3.75 15.41
N ASP A 464 2.76 -2.93 15.20
CA ASP A 464 1.72 -2.69 16.22
C ASP A 464 0.60 -3.76 16.24
N ILE A 465 0.69 -4.74 15.34
CA ILE A 465 -0.35 -5.75 15.10
C ILE A 465 -0.35 -6.88 16.16
N MET A 466 0.66 -6.95 17.03
CA MET A 466 0.84 -8.09 17.95
C MET A 466 0.36 -7.91 19.40
N GLU A 467 0.10 -6.68 19.89
CA GLU A 467 -0.25 -6.44 21.31
C GLU A 467 -1.50 -5.57 21.58
N SER A 468 -2.68 -5.97 21.10
CA SER A 468 -3.90 -5.83 21.95
C SER A 468 -5.07 -6.72 21.50
N GLY A 469 -5.51 -7.61 22.40
CA GLY A 469 -6.67 -8.46 22.17
C GLY A 469 -7.99 -7.81 22.59
N LYS A 470 -8.56 -6.94 21.75
CA LYS A 470 -9.98 -6.54 21.81
C LYS A 470 -10.47 -5.93 20.49
N GLU A 471 -11.65 -6.35 20.05
CA GLU A 471 -12.26 -5.90 18.79
C GLU A 471 -12.93 -4.52 18.94
N ILE A 472 -12.65 -3.59 18.02
CA ILE A 472 -13.65 -2.95 17.11
C ILE A 472 -12.90 -2.10 16.05
N GLN A 473 -12.68 -2.75 14.90
CA GLN A 473 -12.67 -2.20 13.55
C GLN A 473 -12.07 -0.79 13.31
N GLU A 474 -10.74 -0.68 13.30
CA GLU A 474 -10.07 0.36 12.52
C GLU A 474 -10.21 0.07 11.01
N LEU A 475 -10.63 1.08 10.23
CA LEU A 475 -10.64 1.02 8.77
C LEU A 475 -9.25 1.34 8.23
N SER A 476 -8.46 0.30 7.96
CA SER A 476 -7.10 0.47 7.42
C SER A 476 -7.11 1.12 6.03
N ARG A 477 -6.06 1.92 5.75
CA ARG A 477 -5.94 2.78 4.56
C ARG A 477 -5.61 1.98 3.28
N ASN A 478 -6.47 1.02 2.92
CA ASN A 478 -6.22 0.06 1.85
C ASN A 478 -7.48 -0.33 1.07
N LEU A 479 -7.29 -0.81 -0.17
CA LEU A 479 -8.33 -1.47 -0.97
C LEU A 479 -8.93 -2.67 -0.23
N TYR A 480 -10.27 -2.74 -0.15
CA TYR A 480 -11.00 -3.84 0.51
C TYR A 480 -10.55 -5.23 0.04
N PRO A 481 -10.67 -6.29 0.86
CA PRO A 481 -10.25 -7.64 0.47
C PRO A 481 -10.85 -8.08 -0.88
N PRO A 482 -10.11 -8.82 -1.73
CA PRO A 482 -10.64 -9.29 -3.02
C PRO A 482 -11.91 -10.14 -2.85
N ILE A 483 -13.00 -9.68 -3.47
CA ILE A 483 -14.29 -10.36 -3.52
C ILE A 483 -14.56 -10.93 -4.91
N GLU A 484 -15.30 -12.04 -4.96
CA GLU A 484 -15.78 -12.66 -6.20
C GLU A 484 -17.25 -12.28 -6.45
N PRO A 485 -17.71 -12.25 -7.71
CA PRO A 485 -19.09 -11.92 -8.01
C PRO A 485 -20.00 -13.09 -7.66
N TYR A 486 -21.10 -12.80 -6.96
CA TYR A 486 -22.12 -13.80 -6.64
C TYR A 486 -23.07 -14.05 -7.81
N SER A 487 -23.14 -13.13 -8.77
CA SER A 487 -23.94 -13.23 -9.99
C SER A 487 -23.21 -12.57 -11.16
N THR A 488 -23.30 -13.17 -12.35
CA THR A 488 -22.73 -12.64 -13.60
C THR A 488 -23.66 -12.96 -14.75
N GLY A 489 -23.67 -12.11 -15.78
CA GLY A 489 -24.56 -12.28 -16.92
C GLY A 489 -24.12 -11.55 -18.17
N PHE A 490 -24.91 -11.73 -19.22
CA PHE A 490 -24.80 -11.03 -20.49
C PHE A 490 -26.16 -10.44 -20.84
N LEU A 491 -26.21 -9.14 -21.11
CA LEU A 491 -27.44 -8.40 -21.43
C LEU A 491 -27.39 -7.93 -22.88
N LYS A 492 -28.32 -8.41 -23.73
CA LYS A 492 -28.50 -7.87 -25.08
C LYS A 492 -29.10 -6.46 -24.96
N VAL A 493 -28.41 -5.46 -25.48
CA VAL A 493 -28.74 -4.04 -25.31
C VAL A 493 -29.03 -3.30 -26.63
N SER A 494 -28.60 -3.85 -27.76
CA SER A 494 -29.07 -3.51 -29.10
C SER A 494 -29.14 -4.77 -29.96
N ASP A 495 -29.57 -4.67 -31.22
CA ASP A 495 -29.52 -5.82 -32.14
C ASP A 495 -28.10 -6.30 -32.50
N ILE A 496 -27.10 -5.44 -32.27
CA ILE A 496 -25.67 -5.76 -32.43
C ILE A 496 -25.05 -6.16 -31.09
N HIS A 497 -25.29 -5.36 -30.04
CA HIS A 497 -24.49 -5.42 -28.81
C HIS A 497 -25.09 -6.26 -27.69
N THR A 498 -24.22 -7.03 -27.04
CA THR A 498 -24.48 -7.76 -25.80
C THR A 498 -23.36 -7.48 -24.80
N ILE A 499 -23.69 -6.77 -23.72
CA ILE A 499 -22.72 -6.38 -22.69
C ILE A 499 -22.58 -7.44 -21.59
N TYR A 500 -21.37 -7.59 -21.06
CA TYR A 500 -21.12 -8.38 -19.86
C TYR A 500 -21.37 -7.56 -18.60
N TRP A 501 -22.02 -8.15 -17.60
CA TRP A 501 -22.19 -7.57 -16.27
C TRP A 501 -21.89 -8.57 -15.14
N GLU A 502 -21.54 -8.05 -13.97
CA GLU A 502 -21.36 -8.81 -12.73
C GLU A 502 -21.82 -8.04 -11.49
N GLN A 503 -22.25 -8.78 -10.46
CA GLN A 503 -22.66 -8.26 -9.16
C GLN A 503 -21.81 -8.89 -8.04
N SER A 504 -21.29 -8.04 -7.16
CA SER A 504 -20.40 -8.39 -6.03
C SER A 504 -20.84 -7.67 -4.75
N GLY A 505 -20.26 -8.04 -3.61
CA GLY A 505 -20.61 -7.46 -2.30
C GLY A 505 -21.95 -7.98 -1.79
N ASN A 506 -22.67 -7.15 -1.05
CA ASN A 506 -23.92 -7.48 -0.38
C ASN A 506 -25.10 -7.44 -1.39
N PRO A 507 -25.82 -8.56 -1.64
CA PRO A 507 -26.95 -8.57 -2.58
C PRO A 507 -28.12 -7.65 -2.22
N SER A 508 -28.24 -7.29 -0.93
CA SER A 508 -29.23 -6.35 -0.38
C SER A 508 -28.59 -5.00 0.02
N GLY A 509 -27.34 -4.77 -0.37
CA GLY A 509 -26.59 -3.55 -0.07
C GLY A 509 -26.98 -2.35 -0.94
N HIS A 510 -26.40 -1.19 -0.64
CA HIS A 510 -26.60 0.03 -1.42
C HIS A 510 -26.07 -0.16 -2.85
N PRO A 511 -26.87 0.03 -3.91
CA PRO A 511 -26.41 -0.14 -5.28
C PRO A 511 -25.33 0.87 -5.67
N VAL A 512 -24.23 0.40 -6.26
CA VAL A 512 -23.19 1.22 -6.88
C VAL A 512 -22.76 0.67 -8.23
N VAL A 513 -22.70 1.52 -9.26
CA VAL A 513 -22.20 1.17 -10.59
C VAL A 513 -20.82 1.76 -10.84
N PHE A 514 -19.91 0.93 -11.37
CA PHE A 514 -18.55 1.32 -11.75
C PHE A 514 -18.41 1.44 -13.27
N LEU A 515 -17.91 2.59 -13.72
CA LEU A 515 -17.66 2.93 -15.13
C LEU A 515 -16.14 2.95 -15.39
N HIS A 516 -15.66 2.16 -16.36
CA HIS A 516 -14.23 1.91 -16.50
C HIS A 516 -13.48 2.98 -17.31
N GLY A 517 -12.19 3.15 -17.01
CA GLY A 517 -11.28 3.98 -17.81
C GLY A 517 -10.90 3.30 -19.12
N GLY A 518 -10.68 4.10 -20.17
CA GLY A 518 -10.62 3.67 -21.57
C GLY A 518 -11.98 3.08 -22.04
N PRO A 519 -12.67 3.63 -23.04
CA PRO A 519 -13.98 3.11 -23.45
C PRO A 519 -13.93 1.67 -23.98
N GLY A 520 -12.78 1.20 -24.45
CA GLY A 520 -12.52 -0.21 -24.80
C GLY A 520 -11.89 -1.07 -23.70
N GLY A 521 -11.63 -0.52 -22.50
CA GLY A 521 -10.70 -1.10 -21.54
C GLY A 521 -11.19 -2.30 -20.72
N GLY A 522 -12.49 -2.40 -20.47
CA GLY A 522 -13.10 -3.45 -19.65
C GLY A 522 -12.82 -3.31 -18.14
N THR A 523 -13.61 -4.06 -17.36
CA THR A 523 -13.53 -4.12 -15.90
C THR A 523 -12.51 -5.16 -15.42
N SER A 524 -12.05 -5.00 -14.17
CA SER A 524 -11.15 -5.94 -13.51
C SER A 524 -11.61 -6.27 -12.08
N PRO A 525 -11.18 -7.42 -11.51
CA PRO A 525 -11.49 -7.77 -10.12
C PRO A 525 -11.01 -6.74 -9.08
N SER A 526 -10.03 -5.89 -9.38
CA SER A 526 -9.59 -4.85 -8.44
C SER A 526 -10.59 -3.70 -8.33
N ASN A 527 -11.42 -3.45 -9.35
CA ASN A 527 -12.41 -2.37 -9.33
C ASN A 527 -13.49 -2.58 -8.25
N ARG A 528 -13.74 -3.83 -7.84
CA ARG A 528 -14.64 -4.17 -6.73
C ARG A 528 -14.14 -3.67 -5.38
N ARG A 529 -12.82 -3.45 -5.25
CA ARG A 529 -12.13 -3.24 -3.96
C ARG A 529 -12.16 -1.79 -3.45
N PHE A 530 -12.77 -0.86 -4.19
CA PHE A 530 -12.99 0.51 -3.72
C PHE A 530 -14.19 0.63 -2.75
N PHE A 531 -15.01 -0.41 -2.63
CA PHE A 531 -16.30 -0.39 -1.93
C PHE A 531 -16.33 -1.41 -0.79
N ASP A 532 -16.92 -1.06 0.35
CA ASP A 532 -17.20 -2.00 1.43
C ASP A 532 -18.15 -3.12 0.95
N PRO A 533 -17.71 -4.40 0.91
CA PRO A 533 -18.52 -5.51 0.43
C PRO A 533 -19.70 -5.83 1.34
N GLU A 534 -19.70 -5.42 2.61
CA GLU A 534 -20.82 -5.66 3.52
C GLU A 534 -21.93 -4.60 3.38
N PHE A 535 -21.59 -3.40 2.86
CA PHE A 535 -22.56 -2.32 2.64
C PHE A 535 -23.04 -2.21 1.18
N TYR A 536 -22.15 -2.37 0.19
CA TYR A 536 -22.46 -2.09 -1.21
C TYR A 536 -22.91 -3.33 -1.99
N ARG A 537 -23.95 -3.16 -2.82
CA ARG A 537 -24.28 -4.03 -3.96
C ARG A 537 -23.52 -3.49 -5.17
N ILE A 538 -22.40 -4.12 -5.51
CA ILE A 538 -21.40 -3.58 -6.45
C ILE A 538 -21.66 -4.13 -7.85
N ILE A 539 -22.01 -3.26 -8.80
CA ILE A 539 -22.24 -3.59 -10.21
C ILE A 539 -21.01 -3.16 -11.02
N LEU A 540 -20.33 -4.13 -11.66
CA LEU A 540 -19.37 -3.84 -12.73
C LEU A 540 -19.97 -4.31 -14.07
N PHE A 541 -19.71 -3.59 -15.16
CA PHE A 541 -20.02 -4.04 -16.51
C PHE A 541 -18.99 -3.53 -17.52
N ASP A 542 -18.79 -4.29 -18.60
CA ASP A 542 -17.89 -3.92 -19.68
C ASP A 542 -18.69 -3.13 -20.75
N GLN A 543 -18.21 -1.95 -21.16
CA GLN A 543 -18.88 -1.12 -22.18
C GLN A 543 -18.94 -1.80 -23.56
N ARG A 544 -19.70 -1.26 -24.52
CA ARG A 544 -19.89 -1.84 -25.86
C ARG A 544 -18.55 -2.13 -26.55
N GLY A 545 -18.33 -3.41 -26.88
CA GLY A 545 -17.09 -3.92 -27.50
C GLY A 545 -15.83 -3.95 -26.62
N ALA A 546 -15.93 -3.63 -25.34
CA ALA A 546 -14.84 -3.67 -24.36
C ALA A 546 -14.82 -5.01 -23.59
N GLY A 547 -13.66 -5.41 -23.07
CA GLY A 547 -13.54 -6.53 -22.12
C GLY A 547 -14.15 -7.85 -22.63
N LYS A 548 -15.23 -8.30 -22.01
CA LYS A 548 -16.01 -9.50 -22.38
C LYS A 548 -17.25 -9.18 -23.24
N SER A 549 -17.59 -7.91 -23.43
CA SER A 549 -18.76 -7.46 -24.20
C SER A 549 -18.56 -7.69 -25.69
N THR A 550 -19.66 -7.97 -26.40
CA THR A 550 -19.62 -8.42 -27.80
C THR A 550 -20.51 -7.55 -28.70
N PRO A 551 -20.10 -7.29 -29.96
CA PRO A 551 -18.89 -7.78 -30.63
C PRO A 551 -17.62 -7.02 -30.21
N HIS A 552 -16.50 -7.73 -30.06
CA HIS A 552 -15.21 -7.17 -29.63
C HIS A 552 -14.72 -6.02 -30.54
N ALA A 553 -14.21 -4.94 -29.95
CA ALA A 553 -13.67 -3.77 -30.65
C ALA A 553 -14.62 -3.16 -31.72
N CYS A 554 -15.95 -3.29 -31.54
CA CYS A 554 -16.97 -2.83 -32.47
C CYS A 554 -17.33 -1.34 -32.25
N LEU A 555 -17.43 -0.59 -33.35
CA LEU A 555 -17.72 0.86 -33.37
C LEU A 555 -19.14 1.18 -33.84
N GLU A 556 -19.86 0.23 -34.44
CA GLU A 556 -21.25 0.43 -34.86
C GLU A 556 -22.13 0.57 -33.62
N GLN A 557 -22.97 1.61 -33.55
CA GLN A 557 -23.77 1.91 -32.36
C GLN A 557 -22.91 1.99 -31.08
N ASN A 558 -21.80 2.73 -31.10
CA ASN A 558 -20.92 2.91 -29.94
C ASN A 558 -20.69 4.40 -29.64
N THR A 559 -21.77 5.10 -29.32
CA THR A 559 -21.76 6.51 -28.90
C THR A 559 -21.93 6.68 -27.38
N THR A 560 -21.66 7.87 -26.85
CA THR A 560 -21.87 8.15 -25.41
C THR A 560 -23.33 7.96 -25.01
N TRP A 561 -24.25 8.26 -25.93
CA TRP A 561 -25.69 8.10 -25.75
C TRP A 561 -26.11 6.63 -25.77
N ASP A 562 -25.51 5.81 -26.66
CA ASP A 562 -25.66 4.34 -26.64
C ASP A 562 -25.23 3.73 -25.29
N LEU A 563 -24.14 4.23 -24.70
CA LEU A 563 -23.66 3.76 -23.40
C LEU A 563 -24.54 4.21 -22.22
N ILE A 564 -25.14 5.41 -22.30
CA ILE A 564 -26.11 5.90 -21.30
C ILE A 564 -27.38 5.04 -21.33
N ASP A 565 -27.91 4.77 -22.53
CA ASP A 565 -29.04 3.84 -22.73
C ASP A 565 -28.75 2.44 -22.16
N ASP A 566 -27.51 1.96 -22.27
CA ASP A 566 -27.10 0.66 -21.74
C ASP A 566 -26.99 0.63 -20.22
N ILE A 567 -26.53 1.73 -19.61
CA ILE A 567 -26.51 1.89 -18.16
C ILE A 567 -27.93 1.83 -17.60
N GLU A 568 -28.91 2.50 -18.23
CA GLU A 568 -30.32 2.40 -17.81
C GLU A 568 -30.91 0.99 -18.04
N LYS A 569 -30.66 0.36 -19.20
CA LYS A 569 -31.09 -1.04 -19.44
C LYS A 569 -30.53 -2.00 -18.40
N LEU A 570 -29.27 -1.81 -17.99
CA LEU A 570 -28.65 -2.61 -16.94
C LEU A 570 -29.26 -2.29 -15.57
N ARG A 571 -29.54 -1.02 -15.27
CA ARG A 571 -30.21 -0.62 -14.02
C ARG A 571 -31.58 -1.29 -13.89
N GLU A 572 -32.35 -1.32 -14.98
CA GLU A 572 -33.68 -1.93 -15.02
C GLU A 572 -33.64 -3.46 -14.99
N HIS A 573 -32.73 -4.09 -15.73
CA HIS A 573 -32.45 -5.53 -15.64
C HIS A 573 -31.99 -5.95 -14.23
N LEU A 574 -31.27 -5.04 -13.56
CA LEU A 574 -30.88 -4.94 -12.15
C LEU A 574 -32.00 -5.02 -11.10
N GLU A 575 -33.21 -4.61 -11.49
CA GLU A 575 -34.29 -4.15 -10.60
C GLU A 575 -33.81 -3.05 -9.61
N ILE A 576 -32.92 -2.16 -10.08
CA ILE A 576 -32.32 -1.08 -9.27
C ILE A 576 -33.11 0.22 -9.49
N PRO A 577 -33.65 0.87 -8.44
CA PRO A 577 -34.41 2.11 -8.60
C PRO A 577 -33.50 3.32 -8.89
N GLU A 578 -32.34 3.36 -8.25
CA GLU A 578 -31.31 4.41 -8.24
C GLU A 578 -30.00 3.80 -7.69
N TRP A 579 -28.85 4.43 -7.94
CA TRP A 579 -27.56 3.94 -7.46
C TRP A 579 -26.52 5.06 -7.27
N GLN A 580 -25.46 4.76 -6.51
CA GLN A 580 -24.24 5.55 -6.53
C GLN A 580 -23.48 5.31 -7.85
N VAL A 581 -22.86 6.34 -8.41
CA VAL A 581 -22.06 6.25 -9.64
C VAL A 581 -20.57 6.48 -9.33
N PHE A 582 -19.71 5.59 -9.83
CA PHE A 582 -18.26 5.70 -9.72
C PHE A 582 -17.64 5.66 -11.12
N GLY A 583 -16.70 6.56 -11.43
CA GLY A 583 -16.01 6.52 -12.72
C GLY A 583 -14.67 7.27 -12.74
N GLY A 584 -13.73 6.84 -13.59
CA GLY A 584 -12.46 7.55 -13.74
C GLY A 584 -11.78 7.38 -15.10
N SER A 585 -10.91 8.33 -15.48
CA SER A 585 -10.50 8.54 -16.88
C SER A 585 -11.74 8.80 -17.75
N TRP A 586 -11.85 8.17 -18.92
CA TRP A 586 -13.10 8.03 -19.69
C TRP A 586 -14.33 7.70 -18.81
N GLY A 587 -14.17 6.86 -17.78
CA GLY A 587 -15.25 6.54 -16.84
C GLY A 587 -15.79 7.78 -16.11
N SER A 588 -14.97 8.82 -15.90
CA SER A 588 -15.44 10.12 -15.35
C SER A 588 -16.26 10.90 -16.38
N THR A 589 -15.89 10.86 -17.66
CA THR A 589 -16.65 11.41 -18.78
C THR A 589 -18.04 10.79 -18.85
N LEU A 590 -18.11 9.46 -18.81
CA LEU A 590 -19.37 8.71 -18.86
C LEU A 590 -20.19 8.87 -17.58
N ALA A 591 -19.56 8.92 -16.40
CA ALA A 591 -20.24 9.21 -15.13
C ALA A 591 -20.90 10.59 -15.14
N LEU A 592 -20.19 11.64 -15.57
CA LEU A 592 -20.74 12.98 -15.71
C LEU A 592 -21.90 13.02 -16.71
N ALA A 593 -21.73 12.42 -17.90
CA ALA A 593 -22.75 12.41 -18.95
C ALA A 593 -24.03 11.66 -18.53
N TYR A 594 -23.89 10.50 -17.86
CA TYR A 594 -25.01 9.76 -17.29
C TYR A 594 -25.69 10.55 -16.16
N SER A 595 -24.94 11.07 -15.18
CA SER A 595 -25.51 11.84 -14.07
C SER A 595 -26.22 13.13 -14.53
N GLN A 596 -25.72 13.79 -15.59
CA GLN A 596 -26.36 14.97 -16.18
C GLN A 596 -27.61 14.65 -17.02
N SER A 597 -27.80 13.38 -17.39
CA SER A 597 -28.97 12.90 -18.13
C SER A 597 -30.02 12.28 -17.20
N HIS A 598 -29.58 11.60 -16.13
CA HIS A 598 -30.42 10.91 -15.14
C HIS A 598 -30.09 11.35 -13.70
N PRO A 599 -30.13 12.66 -13.34
CA PRO A 599 -29.73 13.13 -12.00
C PRO A 599 -30.56 12.47 -10.89
N ASN A 600 -31.87 12.32 -11.12
CA ASN A 600 -32.81 11.64 -10.22
C ASN A 600 -32.63 10.10 -10.15
N LYS A 601 -31.47 9.57 -10.57
CA LYS A 601 -31.06 8.16 -10.48
C LYS A 601 -29.70 7.97 -9.80
N VAL A 602 -29.10 9.06 -9.30
CA VAL A 602 -27.73 9.08 -8.77
C VAL A 602 -27.73 9.52 -7.31
N THR A 603 -27.51 8.58 -6.40
CA THR A 603 -27.52 8.84 -4.95
C THR A 603 -26.22 9.46 -4.43
N GLY A 604 -25.18 9.52 -5.27
CA GLY A 604 -23.85 10.01 -4.94
C GLY A 604 -22.88 9.71 -6.10
N LEU A 605 -21.80 10.49 -6.18
CA LEU A 605 -20.89 10.49 -7.33
C LEU A 605 -19.42 10.49 -6.89
N VAL A 606 -18.61 9.56 -7.39
CA VAL A 606 -17.16 9.50 -7.14
C VAL A 606 -16.42 9.51 -8.48
N LEU A 607 -15.55 10.50 -8.67
CA LEU A 607 -14.83 10.73 -9.92
C LEU A 607 -13.31 10.69 -9.68
N ARG A 608 -12.53 10.12 -10.62
CA ARG A 608 -11.06 10.14 -10.56
C ARG A 608 -10.37 10.32 -11.91
N GLY A 609 -9.36 11.20 -11.98
CA GLY A 609 -8.64 11.45 -13.24
C GLY A 609 -9.58 12.07 -14.26
N ILE A 610 -9.89 13.36 -14.08
CA ILE A 610 -11.00 14.03 -14.76
C ILE A 610 -10.68 14.27 -16.23
N PHE A 611 -11.48 13.64 -17.10
CA PHE A 611 -11.37 13.75 -18.55
C PHE A 611 -12.68 14.28 -19.13
N LEU A 612 -12.61 15.43 -19.81
CA LEU A 612 -13.81 16.15 -20.30
C LEU A 612 -13.93 16.13 -21.83
N LEU A 613 -13.11 15.35 -22.52
CA LEU A 613 -13.11 15.16 -23.99
C LEU A 613 -12.86 16.44 -24.81
N ARG A 614 -12.42 17.53 -24.17
CA ARG A 614 -12.15 18.81 -24.84
C ARG A 614 -10.95 18.71 -25.75
N LYS A 615 -10.97 19.46 -26.85
CA LYS A 615 -9.86 19.51 -27.82
C LYS A 615 -8.52 19.78 -27.12
N LYS A 616 -8.46 20.65 -26.11
CA LYS A 616 -7.20 20.95 -25.39
C LYS A 616 -6.61 19.77 -24.59
N GLU A 617 -7.42 18.77 -24.24
CA GLU A 617 -6.96 17.55 -23.55
C GLU A 617 -6.40 16.54 -24.55
N ILE A 618 -7.09 16.40 -25.70
CA ILE A 618 -6.64 15.61 -26.84
C ILE A 618 -5.36 16.21 -27.46
N ASP A 619 -5.30 17.53 -27.62
CA ASP A 619 -4.13 18.26 -28.12
C ASP A 619 -2.92 18.09 -27.18
N TRP A 620 -3.18 18.17 -25.87
CA TRP A 620 -2.16 17.94 -24.85
C TRP A 620 -1.62 16.51 -24.95
N PHE A 621 -2.48 15.50 -24.93
CA PHE A 621 -2.04 14.13 -24.70
C PHE A 621 -1.75 13.32 -25.97
N TYR A 622 -2.45 13.57 -27.08
CA TYR A 622 -2.32 12.81 -28.33
C TYR A 622 -1.78 13.60 -29.53
N GLU A 623 -1.71 14.93 -29.47
CA GLU A 623 -1.08 15.76 -30.52
C GLU A 623 0.28 16.36 -30.07
N GLY A 624 0.90 15.78 -29.03
CA GLY A 624 2.31 15.98 -28.69
C GLY A 624 2.65 16.96 -27.56
N GLY A 625 1.67 17.51 -26.84
CA GLY A 625 1.96 18.37 -25.67
C GLY A 625 2.70 17.64 -24.54
N ALA A 626 2.25 16.45 -24.19
CA ALA A 626 2.83 15.58 -23.16
C ALA A 626 4.21 14.99 -23.55
N ALA A 627 4.60 15.08 -24.83
CA ALA A 627 5.95 14.73 -25.29
C ALA A 627 7.03 15.64 -24.69
N ALA A 628 6.66 16.81 -24.14
CA ALA A 628 7.55 17.65 -23.36
C ALA A 628 7.92 17.05 -21.98
N ILE A 629 7.20 16.01 -21.53
CA ILE A 629 7.46 15.25 -20.30
C ILE A 629 8.04 13.87 -20.63
N TYR A 630 7.45 13.17 -21.61
CA TYR A 630 7.85 11.81 -22.01
C TYR A 630 8.26 11.74 -23.50
N PRO A 631 9.39 12.38 -23.89
CA PRO A 631 9.83 12.37 -25.28
C PRO A 631 10.19 10.96 -25.77
N ASP A 632 10.75 10.14 -24.90
CA ASP A 632 11.16 8.74 -25.14
C ASP A 632 9.97 7.80 -25.36
N ALA A 633 8.88 7.96 -24.61
CA ALA A 633 7.64 7.24 -24.84
C ALA A 633 6.90 7.75 -26.09
N TRP A 634 7.10 9.02 -26.45
CA TRP A 634 6.46 9.66 -27.60
C TRP A 634 7.07 9.22 -28.94
N GLU A 635 8.39 8.99 -29.05
CA GLU A 635 9.01 8.63 -30.33
C GLU A 635 8.40 7.38 -31.00
N PRO A 636 8.16 6.24 -30.28
CA PRO A 636 7.50 5.07 -30.87
C PRO A 636 6.05 5.30 -31.33
N PHE A 637 5.31 6.19 -30.66
CA PHE A 637 3.95 6.60 -31.06
C PHE A 637 4.00 7.51 -32.30
N ARG A 638 4.89 8.52 -32.26
CA ARG A 638 5.14 9.46 -33.36
C ARG A 638 5.58 8.76 -34.64
N ASP A 639 6.50 7.81 -34.53
CA ASP A 639 7.22 7.24 -35.68
C ASP A 639 6.53 6.05 -36.36
N LEU A 640 5.43 5.54 -35.79
CA LEU A 640 4.48 4.72 -36.55
C LEU A 640 3.74 5.55 -37.63
N ILE A 641 3.64 6.87 -37.44
CA ILE A 641 2.99 7.79 -38.39
C ILE A 641 4.04 8.40 -39.33
N PRO A 642 3.92 8.22 -40.67
CA PRO A 642 4.77 8.87 -41.65
C PRO A 642 4.72 10.39 -41.51
N GLU A 643 5.84 11.09 -41.75
CA GLU A 643 5.95 12.53 -41.53
C GLU A 643 4.86 13.36 -42.21
N ASN A 644 4.45 12.96 -43.42
CA ASN A 644 3.39 13.61 -44.20
C ASN A 644 1.95 13.29 -43.73
N GLU A 645 1.78 12.60 -42.60
CA GLU A 645 0.48 12.33 -41.96
C GLU A 645 0.43 12.87 -40.50
N ARG A 646 1.47 13.61 -40.05
CA ARG A 646 1.60 14.10 -38.66
C ARG A 646 0.83 15.40 -38.34
N ASP A 647 -0.04 15.87 -39.25
CA ASP A 647 -0.90 17.05 -39.02
C ASP A 647 -2.01 16.79 -37.99
N SER A 648 -2.38 15.52 -37.77
CA SER A 648 -3.14 15.05 -36.60
C SER A 648 -2.87 13.56 -36.39
N PHE A 649 -2.17 13.23 -35.31
CA PHE A 649 -1.92 11.85 -34.90
C PHE A 649 -3.24 11.14 -34.59
N VAL A 650 -4.23 11.78 -33.97
CA VAL A 650 -5.53 11.14 -33.70
C VAL A 650 -6.20 10.69 -35.00
N THR A 651 -6.16 11.53 -36.05
CA THR A 651 -6.69 11.20 -37.38
C THR A 651 -5.87 10.13 -38.09
N ALA A 652 -4.54 10.20 -38.00
CA ALA A 652 -3.63 9.22 -38.60
C ALA A 652 -3.72 7.83 -37.94
N TYR A 653 -3.96 7.78 -36.63
CA TYR A 653 -4.26 6.54 -35.90
C TYR A 653 -5.66 6.01 -36.25
N HIS A 654 -6.69 6.85 -36.37
CA HIS A 654 -8.04 6.43 -36.77
C HIS A 654 -8.04 5.65 -38.10
N LYS A 655 -7.27 6.13 -39.08
CA LYS A 655 -7.03 5.49 -40.38
C LYS A 655 -6.44 4.08 -40.25
N ARG A 656 -5.55 3.85 -39.28
CA ARG A 656 -4.82 2.58 -39.08
C ARG A 656 -5.61 1.60 -38.21
N LEU A 657 -6.23 2.09 -37.14
CA LEU A 657 -7.13 1.34 -36.25
C LEU A 657 -8.42 0.87 -36.95
N ASN A 658 -8.72 1.39 -38.15
CA ASN A 658 -9.79 0.94 -39.02
C ASN A 658 -9.30 0.47 -40.40
N SER A 659 -8.05 -0.02 -40.48
CA SER A 659 -7.53 -0.71 -41.66
C SER A 659 -8.17 -2.09 -41.84
N ASP A 660 -8.40 -2.50 -43.10
CA ASP A 660 -8.73 -3.89 -43.44
C ASP A 660 -7.53 -4.85 -43.23
N ASP A 661 -6.31 -4.30 -43.16
CA ASP A 661 -5.11 -5.05 -42.79
C ASP A 661 -4.92 -5.11 -41.27
N LEU A 662 -5.00 -6.32 -40.72
CA LEU A 662 -4.89 -6.60 -39.29
C LEU A 662 -3.51 -6.26 -38.72
N GLU A 663 -2.41 -6.40 -39.48
CA GLU A 663 -1.08 -6.06 -38.95
C GLU A 663 -0.92 -4.55 -38.76
N THR A 664 -1.38 -3.75 -39.72
CA THR A 664 -1.51 -2.29 -39.57
C THR A 664 -2.41 -1.93 -38.38
N GLN A 665 -3.51 -2.65 -38.20
CA GLN A 665 -4.47 -2.42 -37.11
C GLN A 665 -3.84 -2.70 -35.73
N TYR A 666 -3.21 -3.86 -35.54
CA TYR A 666 -2.55 -4.23 -34.29
C TYR A 666 -1.29 -3.40 -34.02
N ALA A 667 -0.51 -3.04 -35.04
CA ALA A 667 0.64 -2.14 -34.87
C ALA A 667 0.20 -0.76 -34.32
N ALA A 668 -0.88 -0.19 -34.85
CA ALA A 668 -1.46 1.04 -34.33
C ALA A 668 -2.07 0.86 -32.93
N ALA A 669 -2.78 -0.24 -32.70
CA ALA A 669 -3.36 -0.55 -31.40
C ALA A 669 -2.31 -0.64 -30.28
N ARG A 670 -1.24 -1.42 -30.50
CA ARG A 670 -0.12 -1.56 -29.58
C ARG A 670 0.58 -0.22 -29.31
N ALA A 671 0.88 0.56 -30.34
CA ALA A 671 1.58 1.84 -30.18
C ALA A 671 0.74 2.88 -29.40
N TRP A 672 -0.56 3.00 -29.70
CA TRP A 672 -1.49 3.87 -28.98
C TRP A 672 -1.63 3.43 -27.51
N THR A 673 -1.82 2.14 -27.28
CA THR A 673 -2.03 1.59 -25.93
C THR A 673 -0.76 1.75 -25.09
N LYS A 674 0.42 1.47 -25.66
CA LYS A 674 1.71 1.66 -24.95
C LYS A 674 1.98 3.10 -24.60
N TRP A 675 1.62 4.07 -25.44
CA TRP A 675 1.75 5.50 -25.13
C TRP A 675 1.02 5.83 -23.82
N GLU A 676 -0.26 5.48 -23.69
CA GLU A 676 -0.98 5.73 -22.43
C GLU A 676 -0.46 4.88 -21.27
N MET A 677 -0.17 3.60 -21.48
CA MET A 677 0.30 2.74 -20.39
C MET A 677 1.65 3.18 -19.81
N MET A 678 2.51 3.87 -20.58
CA MET A 678 3.77 4.49 -20.13
C MET A 678 3.54 5.71 -19.23
N THR A 679 2.52 6.52 -19.50
CA THR A 679 2.26 7.80 -18.80
C THR A 679 1.19 7.70 -17.70
N ALA A 680 0.61 6.52 -17.48
CA ALA A 680 -0.50 6.30 -16.57
C ALA A 680 -0.14 6.28 -15.06
N HIS A 681 1.13 6.41 -14.68
CA HIS A 681 1.60 6.39 -13.29
C HIS A 681 2.71 7.43 -13.09
N LEU A 682 2.86 7.99 -11.88
CA LEU A 682 3.95 8.94 -11.58
C LEU A 682 5.34 8.28 -11.77
N LEU A 683 5.46 7.02 -11.35
CA LEU A 683 6.64 6.18 -11.60
C LEU A 683 6.25 5.09 -12.61
N PRO A 684 7.01 4.88 -13.71
CA PRO A 684 6.64 3.95 -14.77
C PRO A 684 6.33 2.52 -14.27
N ASN A 685 5.13 2.02 -14.58
CA ASN A 685 4.69 0.70 -14.16
C ASN A 685 4.92 -0.35 -15.27
N GLU A 686 5.94 -1.17 -15.07
CA GLU A 686 6.38 -2.22 -16.00
C GLU A 686 5.33 -3.31 -16.29
N GLU A 687 4.37 -3.57 -15.39
CA GLU A 687 3.27 -4.53 -15.67
C GLU A 687 2.20 -3.87 -16.55
N ASN A 688 1.83 -2.63 -16.25
CA ASN A 688 0.88 -1.83 -17.01
C ASN A 688 1.35 -1.61 -18.46
N ILE A 689 2.62 -1.27 -18.66
CA ILE A 689 3.22 -1.07 -20.00
C ILE A 689 3.12 -2.34 -20.86
N LYS A 690 3.35 -3.53 -20.27
CA LYS A 690 3.24 -4.83 -20.95
C LYS A 690 1.81 -5.20 -21.33
N ARG A 691 0.79 -4.55 -20.74
CA ARG A 691 -0.61 -4.71 -21.17
C ARG A 691 -0.82 -4.23 -22.61
N GLY A 692 0.00 -3.27 -23.08
CA GLY A 692 0.04 -2.82 -24.48
C GLY A 692 0.77 -3.77 -25.45
N ASP A 693 1.19 -4.96 -25.01
CA ASP A 693 1.62 -6.08 -25.88
C ASP A 693 0.49 -7.09 -26.14
N ASP A 694 -0.66 -6.99 -25.45
CA ASP A 694 -1.83 -7.84 -25.73
C ASP A 694 -2.62 -7.23 -26.90
N ASP A 695 -2.56 -7.88 -28.06
CA ASP A 695 -3.23 -7.43 -29.29
C ASP A 695 -4.76 -7.37 -29.18
N ILE A 696 -5.39 -8.26 -28.41
CA ILE A 696 -6.85 -8.32 -28.27
C ILE A 696 -7.31 -7.15 -27.40
N PHE A 697 -6.67 -6.95 -26.25
CA PHE A 697 -6.94 -5.82 -25.37
C PHE A 697 -6.62 -4.48 -26.05
N SER A 698 -5.41 -4.34 -26.61
CA SER A 698 -4.95 -3.10 -27.22
C SER A 698 -5.85 -2.69 -28.39
N LEU A 699 -6.35 -3.65 -29.18
CA LEU A 699 -7.28 -3.38 -30.27
C LEU A 699 -8.61 -2.79 -29.76
N ALA A 700 -9.24 -3.38 -28.74
CA ALA A 700 -10.46 -2.81 -28.19
C ALA A 700 -10.20 -1.44 -27.56
N PHE A 701 -9.15 -1.34 -26.72
CA PHE A 701 -8.75 -0.12 -26.03
C PHE A 701 -8.56 1.04 -27.02
N ALA A 702 -7.55 0.96 -27.88
CA ALA A 702 -7.17 2.04 -28.78
C ALA A 702 -8.24 2.34 -29.84
N ARG A 703 -8.87 1.32 -30.44
CA ARG A 703 -9.82 1.53 -31.54
C ARG A 703 -11.11 2.19 -31.08
N ILE A 704 -11.68 1.75 -29.96
CA ILE A 704 -12.90 2.34 -29.40
C ILE A 704 -12.57 3.74 -28.89
N GLU A 705 -11.45 3.93 -28.19
CA GLU A 705 -11.05 5.23 -27.66
C GLU A 705 -10.82 6.29 -28.74
N ASN A 706 -10.01 5.96 -29.75
CA ASN A 706 -9.78 6.84 -30.88
C ASN A 706 -11.09 7.18 -31.63
N HIS A 707 -12.05 6.24 -31.71
CA HIS A 707 -13.38 6.49 -32.26
C HIS A 707 -14.18 7.54 -31.46
N TYR A 708 -14.12 7.51 -30.12
CA TYR A 708 -14.70 8.59 -29.31
C TYR A 708 -13.99 9.93 -29.54
N PHE A 709 -12.67 9.94 -29.75
CA PHE A 709 -11.91 11.18 -29.88
C PHE A 709 -12.13 11.88 -31.23
N VAL A 710 -12.11 11.16 -32.36
CA VAL A 710 -12.46 11.76 -33.66
C VAL A 710 -13.90 12.29 -33.71
N ASN A 711 -14.80 11.69 -32.95
CA ASN A 711 -16.20 12.11 -32.82
C ASN A 711 -16.46 13.06 -31.63
N LYS A 712 -15.42 13.57 -30.96
CA LYS A 712 -15.52 14.56 -29.85
C LYS A 712 -16.44 14.11 -28.71
N GLY A 713 -16.37 12.84 -28.34
CA GLY A 713 -17.24 12.22 -27.33
C GLY A 713 -18.72 12.19 -27.71
N PHE A 714 -19.07 12.42 -28.98
CA PHE A 714 -20.44 12.62 -29.47
C PHE A 714 -21.20 13.76 -28.76
N PHE A 715 -20.48 14.73 -28.18
CA PHE A 715 -21.07 15.85 -27.46
C PHE A 715 -21.42 17.04 -28.38
N PRO A 716 -22.51 17.78 -28.13
CA PRO A 716 -22.88 18.98 -28.90
C PRO A 716 -21.87 20.14 -28.87
N SER A 717 -21.06 20.25 -27.83
CA SER A 717 -20.04 21.30 -27.66
C SER A 717 -18.80 20.72 -26.97
N ASP A 718 -17.65 21.36 -27.18
CA ASP A 718 -16.39 21.03 -26.51
C ASP A 718 -16.54 21.11 -24.97
N SER A 719 -17.16 22.18 -24.49
CA SER A 719 -17.43 22.46 -23.08
C SER A 719 -18.63 21.71 -22.48
N PHE A 720 -19.30 20.83 -23.23
CA PHE A 720 -20.64 20.31 -22.89
C PHE A 720 -20.77 19.78 -21.44
N LEU A 721 -19.81 19.00 -20.96
CA LEU A 721 -19.84 18.44 -19.60
C LEU A 721 -19.66 19.48 -18.50
N LEU A 722 -19.02 20.62 -18.79
CA LEU A 722 -18.93 21.77 -17.88
C LEU A 722 -20.21 22.62 -17.95
N ASP A 723 -20.70 22.87 -19.16
CA ASP A 723 -21.91 23.67 -19.43
C ASP A 723 -23.18 23.07 -18.80
N ASN A 724 -23.16 21.79 -18.44
CA ASN A 724 -24.28 21.04 -17.86
C ASN A 724 -24.10 20.69 -16.37
N VAL A 725 -23.03 21.16 -15.69
CA VAL A 725 -22.75 20.84 -14.28
C VAL A 725 -23.90 21.22 -13.34
N ASP A 726 -24.60 22.33 -13.58
CA ASP A 726 -25.72 22.79 -12.72
C ASP A 726 -26.83 21.74 -12.53
N LYS A 727 -26.99 20.80 -13.46
CA LYS A 727 -27.93 19.68 -13.35
C LYS A 727 -27.60 18.70 -12.22
N ILE A 728 -26.34 18.63 -11.79
CA ILE A 728 -25.82 17.63 -10.84
C ILE A 728 -25.25 18.22 -9.55
N ARG A 729 -25.24 19.55 -9.37
CA ARG A 729 -24.64 20.22 -8.19
C ARG A 729 -25.27 19.88 -6.83
N HIS A 730 -26.46 19.28 -6.84
CA HIS A 730 -27.13 18.77 -5.64
C HIS A 730 -26.70 17.35 -5.23
N ILE A 731 -25.96 16.64 -6.08
CA ILE A 731 -25.50 15.26 -5.83
C ILE A 731 -24.21 15.32 -5.01
N ASN A 732 -24.19 14.62 -3.87
CA ASN A 732 -23.00 14.47 -3.05
C ASN A 732 -21.85 13.88 -3.89
N THR A 733 -20.85 14.71 -4.21
CA THR A 733 -19.80 14.40 -5.18
C THR A 733 -18.42 14.52 -4.54
N THR A 734 -17.54 13.56 -4.83
CA THR A 734 -16.10 13.64 -4.50
C THR A 734 -15.26 13.44 -5.77
N ILE A 735 -14.28 14.31 -5.99
CA ILE A 735 -13.36 14.29 -7.13
C ILE A 735 -11.95 14.02 -6.59
N VAL A 736 -11.31 12.94 -7.04
CA VAL A 736 -9.93 12.55 -6.67
C VAL A 736 -9.00 12.73 -7.86
N GLN A 737 -7.94 13.53 -7.73
CA GLN A 737 -7.03 13.82 -8.84
C GLN A 737 -5.56 13.64 -8.43
N GLY A 738 -4.78 12.95 -9.26
CA GLY A 738 -3.32 12.93 -9.09
C GLY A 738 -2.71 14.25 -9.58
N ARG A 739 -1.80 14.82 -8.79
CA ARG A 739 -1.09 16.07 -9.10
C ARG A 739 -0.34 16.02 -10.43
N TYR A 740 0.16 14.83 -10.78
CA TYR A 740 0.98 14.57 -11.96
C TYR A 740 0.29 13.64 -12.96
N ASP A 741 -1.04 13.60 -12.95
CA ASP A 741 -1.81 12.93 -13.99
C ASP A 741 -1.56 13.63 -15.34
N VAL A 742 -0.87 12.93 -16.26
CA VAL A 742 -0.55 13.43 -17.60
C VAL A 742 -1.58 13.00 -18.64
N CYS A 743 -2.29 11.90 -18.39
CA CYS A 743 -3.31 11.35 -19.30
C CYS A 743 -4.61 12.19 -19.21
N CYS A 744 -5.03 12.50 -17.98
CA CYS A 744 -6.18 13.35 -17.67
C CYS A 744 -5.66 14.60 -16.93
N PRO A 745 -5.15 15.61 -17.66
CA PRO A 745 -4.31 16.64 -17.09
C PRO A 745 -5.03 17.46 -16.01
N MET A 746 -4.32 17.76 -14.91
CA MET A 746 -4.80 18.50 -13.73
C MET A 746 -5.65 19.76 -14.03
N MET A 747 -5.44 20.42 -15.17
CA MET A 747 -6.28 21.53 -15.64
C MET A 747 -7.77 21.17 -15.82
N SER A 748 -8.12 19.92 -16.12
CA SER A 748 -9.49 19.47 -16.31
C SER A 748 -10.22 19.26 -15.00
N ALA A 749 -9.56 18.63 -14.02
CA ALA A 749 -10.07 18.56 -12.66
C ALA A 749 -10.23 19.96 -12.04
N TRP A 750 -9.26 20.86 -12.29
CA TRP A 750 -9.34 22.25 -11.83
C TRP A 750 -10.47 23.03 -12.51
N ASP A 751 -10.71 22.82 -13.80
CA ASP A 751 -11.85 23.41 -14.53
C ASP A 751 -13.20 22.88 -14.00
N LEU A 752 -13.31 21.57 -13.78
CA LEU A 752 -14.52 20.96 -13.21
C LEU A 752 -14.79 21.44 -11.78
N HIS A 753 -13.77 21.49 -10.92
CA HIS A 753 -13.89 21.98 -9.54
C HIS A 753 -14.40 23.43 -9.47
N LYS A 754 -13.93 24.33 -10.36
CA LYS A 754 -14.45 25.71 -10.45
C LYS A 754 -15.91 25.78 -10.91
N ALA A 755 -16.35 24.85 -11.76
CA ALA A 755 -17.74 24.76 -12.22
C ALA A 755 -18.65 24.06 -11.20
N PHE A 756 -18.09 23.15 -10.39
CA PHE A 756 -18.77 22.32 -9.40
C PHE A 756 -18.17 22.56 -7.99
N PRO A 757 -18.32 23.76 -7.41
CA PRO A 757 -17.70 24.11 -6.13
C PRO A 757 -18.28 23.33 -4.93
N GLU A 758 -19.43 22.69 -5.07
CA GLU A 758 -20.02 21.79 -4.06
C GLU A 758 -19.35 20.41 -4.00
N ALA A 759 -18.57 20.02 -5.01
CA ALA A 759 -17.85 18.74 -5.03
C ALA A 759 -16.60 18.81 -4.14
N ASP A 760 -16.43 17.81 -3.26
CA ASP A 760 -15.24 17.68 -2.42
C ASP A 760 -14.04 17.29 -3.30
N PHE A 761 -13.07 18.19 -3.42
CA PHE A 761 -11.97 18.07 -4.36
C PHE A 761 -10.66 17.69 -3.66
N LYS A 762 -10.21 16.46 -3.91
CA LYS A 762 -8.99 15.85 -3.36
C LYS A 762 -7.91 15.85 -4.43
N VAL A 763 -6.73 16.38 -4.09
CA VAL A 763 -5.56 16.33 -4.99
C VAL A 763 -4.43 15.60 -4.30
N VAL A 764 -4.15 14.39 -4.74
CA VAL A 764 -3.06 13.54 -4.24
C VAL A 764 -1.75 14.10 -4.77
N SER A 765 -0.86 14.52 -3.86
CA SER A 765 0.36 15.27 -4.16
C SER A 765 1.43 14.46 -4.89
N ASP A 766 1.43 13.13 -4.73
CA ASP A 766 2.47 12.21 -5.19
C ASP A 766 1.92 11.05 -6.05
N ALA A 767 0.91 11.34 -6.90
CA ALA A 767 0.34 10.37 -7.83
C ALA A 767 0.11 10.92 -9.25
N GLY A 768 0.15 10.00 -10.21
CA GLY A 768 -0.19 10.18 -11.62
C GLY A 768 -1.67 9.87 -11.90
N HIS A 769 -1.94 9.06 -12.92
CA HIS A 769 -3.30 8.81 -13.39
C HIS A 769 -3.99 7.63 -12.68
N SER A 770 -3.25 6.65 -12.16
CA SER A 770 -3.73 5.29 -11.91
C SER A 770 -4.62 5.20 -10.68
N ALA A 771 -5.76 4.51 -10.83
CA ALA A 771 -6.67 4.23 -9.71
C ALA A 771 -6.04 3.37 -8.59
N ASN A 772 -4.91 2.72 -8.87
CA ASN A 772 -4.20 1.83 -7.94
C ASN A 772 -2.96 2.49 -7.32
N GLU A 773 -2.61 3.73 -7.68
CA GLU A 773 -1.54 4.47 -6.96
C GLU A 773 -1.99 4.70 -5.50
N PRO A 774 -1.15 4.46 -4.47
CA PRO A 774 -1.63 4.28 -3.09
C PRO A 774 -2.50 5.42 -2.55
N GLY A 775 -2.10 6.68 -2.74
CA GLY A 775 -2.89 7.84 -2.31
C GLY A 775 -4.21 7.98 -3.07
N ILE A 776 -4.24 7.66 -4.37
CA ILE A 776 -5.47 7.66 -5.17
C ILE A 776 -6.42 6.56 -4.69
N ALA A 777 -5.90 5.35 -4.44
CA ALA A 777 -6.68 4.23 -3.95
C ALA A 777 -7.28 4.49 -2.55
N ALA A 778 -6.51 5.12 -1.66
CA ALA A 778 -6.96 5.52 -0.32
C ALA A 778 -8.07 6.59 -0.37
N GLU A 779 -7.91 7.66 -1.14
CA GLU A 779 -8.94 8.70 -1.31
C GLU A 779 -10.20 8.17 -1.99
N LEU A 780 -10.09 7.22 -2.93
CA LEU A 780 -11.24 6.56 -3.55
C LEU A 780 -12.03 5.69 -2.58
N VAL A 781 -11.35 4.95 -1.69
CA VAL A 781 -11.99 4.19 -0.60
C VAL A 781 -12.65 5.15 0.40
N ALA A 782 -11.95 6.22 0.80
CA ALA A 782 -12.48 7.23 1.71
C ALA A 782 -13.71 7.96 1.14
N ALA A 783 -13.73 8.25 -0.17
CA ALA A 783 -14.88 8.84 -0.86
C ALA A 783 -16.13 7.94 -0.80
N ASN A 784 -15.97 6.63 -1.00
CA ASN A 784 -17.07 5.67 -0.88
C ASN A 784 -17.54 5.54 0.58
N GLU A 785 -16.62 5.40 1.54
CA GLU A 785 -16.98 5.37 2.97
C GLU A 785 -17.69 6.65 3.43
N LYS A 786 -17.30 7.81 2.92
CA LYS A 786 -17.98 9.09 3.16
C LYS A 786 -19.42 9.07 2.66
N LEU A 787 -19.68 8.61 1.44
CA LEU A 787 -21.04 8.52 0.88
C LEU A 787 -21.91 7.51 1.65
N LYS A 788 -21.39 6.31 1.93
CA LYS A 788 -22.02 5.32 2.82
C LYS A 788 -22.39 5.90 4.19
N ASN A 789 -21.52 6.73 4.78
CA ASN A 789 -21.75 7.34 6.10
C ASN A 789 -22.70 8.55 6.07
N LEU A 790 -23.06 9.07 4.89
CA LEU A 790 -24.20 9.98 4.69
C LEU A 790 -25.50 9.17 4.54
N LEU A 791 -25.50 8.17 3.66
CA LEU A 791 -26.64 7.26 3.39
C LEU A 791 -27.09 6.41 4.60
N LYS A 792 -26.28 6.34 5.67
CA LYS A 792 -26.61 5.72 6.96
C LYS A 792 -27.22 6.68 8.00
N LYS A 793 -27.38 7.96 7.66
CA LYS A 793 -27.91 9.01 8.55
C LYS A 793 -29.25 9.59 8.10
N GLU A 794 -29.72 9.17 6.93
CA GLU A 794 -31.03 9.46 6.33
C GLU A 794 -32.01 8.30 6.61
#